data_AF-A0A3N7CFY3-F1
#
_entry.id   AF-A0A3N7CFY3-F1
#
_cell.length_a   1.000
_cell.length_b   1.000
_cell.length_c   1.000
_cell.angle_alpha   90.00
_cell.angle_beta   90.00
_cell.angle_gamma   90.00
#
_symmetry.space_group_name_H-M   'P 1'
#
loop_
_entity.id
_entity.type
_entity.pdbx_description
1 polymer ?
#
loop_
_entity_poly.entity_id
_entity_poly.type
_entity_poly.pdbx_seq_one_letter_code
_entity_poly.pdbx_strand_id
1 'polypeptide(L)'
;MATVPNLSSSAANAQASKNRIPGLCDCSEPSEKSALILYPSLGTPLMLKKGQSKCSIFIVGEKGLRSPAGAGGDIPAHAPNLHVFVDRHLRVYPIEKKDIQTDTTVGTLFGDGKTCDVAKQHLDAWRVGSFDAGALIKDRHGRPFATIAPMAVKVYKDLAGGDIYEVELDLKAAPFKPINGESFMSFAWMVKLNDEGKKLIPGATHAEPQDLMIARFLKEQADKDPYHFRNIHEFDLKKGAPHTANALPPQKSDTADQLKSWHPVKYMPARALKLGHLSDVHVNVRHTALGQSPARVIEGEMVGEAAWNQPVGTKVCNAFDALRQLFRNLASGDGKEKADAVLLTGDLIDFNRNINPAECGKSIGEQWKSFNLLNNIHDKANGPRLYPRGLDDMLVFSLVRAVYREHKLPVFMTSGNHEAYQVPYGISARVEAGDMENWAFKLGVLETASDPAKLGEIAKATVSASGGALREQAQGTVDKTAGWFKSATGLDPSEAAERAAQRAAKAAPGIARDVAERLRGIDDDRARSLAKKVESAGQAMDGSELAKHLKELEAASKWTRGKANEGMSRDHNMTVYEACLAYGPTYGQALTGFNFDGGQFDWFYALFTPLADIVVAYGAESDDATGAGALQVIAPMGWGTNENFKNLGEMADDALKKKGIPLGVDRQGAGILPRATESWSTSQFELLTQAQAFKKASGKTLTVASHFTIVSFDEPVPLTSVKDNVDLVRFWPHNSTTGVPNLEAGFNKANVGTCERGLNDYFERYVRAGRQRPKGAAQVDWHFSGHSHRSAVYKAQWSRSGDSDKPCVEIVSARDPGVHGKQTVAPDTQTALIVSSCGGPIGYQNFDGELSAWTGRPPAGSLLDCATGVIQQVSTHRSRVEDGKAYNEKPRLAVALDYLWVMRSLPAKGDIKDPIYLLRHKEGFPTTIDVYMSPQVTKLGCIVGMAIWVFEGGKNAKKEQVRKWTRLSPSWAKHPTDPERAILSLGGPDLVALNAAMIAGVAGQYKDQSGRGGAKYRKVRQAFCEVALQAPAPTKAGDDWGKDMLCDKDAWVFPLEISIADETLSPRSLWQFTRPNGERGEVPDWDFLAEYFGDKGYVSAKEAIKTRI
;
A
#
# COMPACT_ATOMS: atom_id res chain seq x y z
N MET A 1 -58.05 13.46 57.51
CA MET A 1 -57.07 14.56 57.34
C MET A 1 -55.92 14.23 58.29
N ALA A 2 -54.85 13.60 57.79
CA ALA A 2 -53.67 14.22 57.18
C ALA A 2 -52.76 14.88 58.22
N THR A 3 -51.60 14.27 58.51
CA THR A 3 -50.25 14.80 58.21
C THR A 3 -49.14 13.85 58.69
N VAL A 4 -48.13 13.72 57.83
CA VAL A 4 -46.80 13.04 57.91
C VAL A 4 -45.89 13.81 58.89
N PRO A 5 -44.93 13.22 59.66
CA PRO A 5 -43.60 12.85 59.10
C PRO A 5 -42.76 11.71 59.72
N ASN A 6 -41.86 11.21 58.85
CA ASN A 6 -40.53 10.61 59.06
C ASN A 6 -40.36 9.24 59.76
N LEU A 7 -39.96 8.24 58.97
CA LEU A 7 -39.30 7.00 59.42
C LEU A 7 -38.00 6.77 58.64
N SER A 8 -37.00 7.59 58.94
CA SER A 8 -35.59 7.27 58.72
C SER A 8 -35.06 6.52 59.95
N SER A 9 -35.26 5.20 60.04
CA SER A 9 -34.48 4.35 60.98
C SER A 9 -34.64 2.82 60.86
N SER A 10 -35.50 2.26 59.97
CA SER A 10 -35.81 0.81 59.99
C SER A 10 -35.46 0.01 58.72
N ALA A 11 -34.81 0.60 57.72
CA ALA A 11 -34.41 -0.11 56.48
C ALA A 11 -32.92 -0.53 56.43
N ALA A 12 -32.13 -0.27 57.47
CA ALA A 12 -30.68 -0.47 57.46
C ALA A 12 -30.19 -1.84 57.98
N ASN A 13 -31.08 -2.75 58.42
CA ASN A 13 -30.66 -3.98 59.11
C ASN A 13 -31.37 -5.28 58.70
N ALA A 14 -32.02 -5.33 57.53
CA ALA A 14 -32.60 -6.58 57.02
C ALA A 14 -31.93 -7.01 55.71
N GLN A 15 -31.00 -7.95 55.87
CA GLN A 15 -30.47 -8.91 54.88
C GLN A 15 -29.23 -8.51 54.08
N ALA A 16 -28.18 -8.24 54.85
CA ALA A 16 -26.87 -8.83 54.62
C ALA A 16 -26.93 -10.37 54.54
N SER A 17 -26.19 -10.92 53.57
CA SER A 17 -25.45 -12.19 53.63
C SER A 17 -25.94 -13.27 54.62
N LYS A 18 -26.77 -14.21 54.14
CA LYS A 18 -26.80 -15.65 54.48
C LYS A 18 -28.06 -16.25 53.82
N ASN A 19 -27.92 -17.38 53.13
CA ASN A 19 -28.94 -18.12 52.36
C ASN A 19 -29.05 -17.81 50.85
N ARG A 20 -27.93 -17.74 50.12
CA ARG A 20 -27.92 -18.25 48.73
C ARG A 20 -27.44 -19.70 48.78
N ILE A 21 -28.28 -20.62 48.33
CA ILE A 21 -27.88 -22.00 48.05
C ILE A 21 -26.74 -21.93 47.02
N PRO A 22 -25.57 -22.54 47.26
CA PRO A 22 -24.53 -22.66 46.24
C PRO A 22 -25.09 -23.48 45.08
N GLY A 23 -25.17 -22.92 43.87
CA GLY A 23 -25.54 -23.66 42.65
C GLY A 23 -26.89 -23.33 42.01
N LEU A 24 -27.66 -22.36 42.51
CA LEU A 24 -28.83 -21.85 41.76
C LEU A 24 -28.46 -20.55 41.03
N CYS A 25 -28.43 -20.60 39.69
CA CYS A 25 -28.65 -19.40 38.89
C CYS A 25 -30.04 -18.83 39.25
N ASP A 26 -30.09 -17.52 39.48
CA ASP A 26 -31.33 -16.77 39.70
C ASP A 26 -32.40 -17.16 38.66
N CYS A 27 -33.63 -17.41 39.10
CA CYS A 27 -34.74 -17.88 38.27
C CYS A 27 -35.35 -16.77 37.39
N SER A 28 -34.78 -15.56 37.40
CA SER A 28 -35.02 -14.55 36.38
C SER A 28 -34.61 -15.06 35.00
N GLU A 29 -35.33 -14.68 33.93
CA GLU A 29 -34.88 -14.98 32.56
C GLU A 29 -33.42 -14.52 32.39
N PRO A 30 -32.50 -15.41 31.94
CA PRO A 30 -31.11 -15.05 31.80
C PRO A 30 -30.96 -13.94 30.76
N SER A 31 -30.44 -12.79 31.17
CA SER A 31 -30.21 -11.67 30.25
C SER A 31 -29.11 -12.03 29.26
N GLU A 32 -29.38 -11.90 27.96
CA GLU A 32 -28.38 -11.98 26.90
C GLU A 32 -27.23 -10.99 27.17
N LYS A 33 -25.99 -11.47 27.15
CA LYS A 33 -24.79 -10.65 27.37
C LYS A 33 -23.99 -10.54 26.08
N SER A 34 -23.79 -9.31 25.61
CA SER A 34 -22.98 -9.08 24.41
C SER A 34 -21.49 -9.17 24.72
N ALA A 35 -20.74 -9.86 23.86
CA ALA A 35 -19.29 -9.86 23.87
C ALA A 35 -18.69 -9.80 22.45
N LEU A 36 -17.50 -9.21 22.35
CA LEU A 36 -16.65 -9.16 21.16
C LEU A 36 -15.47 -10.11 21.37
N ILE A 37 -15.16 -10.99 20.43
CA ILE A 37 -13.94 -11.81 20.51
C ILE A 37 -12.79 -11.04 19.86
N LEU A 38 -11.80 -10.66 20.66
CA LEU A 38 -10.58 -9.97 20.21
C LEU A 38 -9.57 -10.93 19.59
N TYR A 39 -9.39 -12.09 20.23
CA TYR A 39 -8.49 -13.13 19.79
C TYR A 39 -9.09 -14.51 20.06
N PRO A 40 -9.14 -15.41 19.06
CA PRO A 40 -8.70 -15.19 17.68
C PRO A 40 -9.65 -14.29 16.86
N SER A 41 -9.14 -13.72 15.78
CA SER A 41 -9.89 -12.95 14.76
C SER A 41 -9.49 -13.41 13.36
N LEU A 42 -10.20 -12.98 12.31
CA LEU A 42 -9.96 -13.43 10.94
C LEU A 42 -8.50 -13.21 10.49
N GLY A 43 -7.92 -12.07 10.83
CA GLY A 43 -6.52 -11.72 10.57
C GLY A 43 -5.57 -12.06 11.71
N THR A 44 -6.03 -12.74 12.77
CA THR A 44 -5.17 -13.14 13.90
C THR A 44 -5.64 -14.50 14.43
N PRO A 45 -5.38 -15.59 13.68
CA PRO A 45 -5.92 -16.92 13.99
C PRO A 45 -5.21 -17.56 15.18
N LEU A 46 -5.93 -18.42 15.92
CA LEU A 46 -5.37 -19.21 17.00
C LEU A 46 -4.77 -20.51 16.45
N MET A 47 -3.44 -20.62 16.53
CA MET A 47 -2.71 -21.82 16.14
C MET A 47 -2.37 -22.64 17.38
N LEU A 48 -2.88 -23.87 17.44
CA LEU A 48 -2.67 -24.80 18.56
C LEU A 48 -1.65 -25.86 18.18
N LYS A 49 -0.68 -26.18 19.04
CA LYS A 49 0.22 -27.32 18.78
C LYS A 49 -0.56 -28.62 18.89
N LYS A 50 -0.38 -29.58 17.97
CA LYS A 50 -0.98 -30.92 18.12
C LYS A 50 -0.72 -31.50 19.52
N GLY A 51 -1.80 -31.83 20.24
CA GLY A 51 -1.75 -32.34 21.62
C GLY A 51 -1.78 -31.28 22.71
N GLN A 52 -1.81 -29.99 22.37
CA GLN A 52 -2.02 -28.90 23.33
C GLN A 52 -3.37 -29.05 24.01
N SER A 53 -3.38 -28.90 25.33
CA SER A 53 -4.54 -29.22 26.17
C SER A 53 -5.33 -28.01 26.62
N LYS A 54 -4.72 -26.83 26.61
CA LYS A 54 -5.33 -25.57 27.03
C LYS A 54 -5.00 -24.44 26.07
N CYS A 55 -5.93 -23.50 25.93
CA CYS A 55 -5.70 -22.25 25.22
C CYS A 55 -6.51 -21.11 25.83
N SER A 56 -6.14 -19.87 25.48
CA SER A 56 -6.89 -18.68 25.87
C SER A 56 -7.56 -18.03 24.67
N ILE A 57 -8.78 -17.55 24.87
CA ILE A 57 -9.42 -16.55 24.01
C ILE A 57 -9.54 -15.23 24.77
N PHE A 58 -9.49 -14.10 24.07
CA PHE A 58 -9.66 -12.78 24.66
C PHE A 58 -10.96 -12.17 24.17
N ILE A 59 -11.79 -11.69 25.10
CA ILE A 59 -13.11 -11.10 24.80
C ILE A 59 -13.26 -9.74 25.47
N VAL A 60 -14.05 -8.86 24.86
CA VAL A 60 -14.56 -7.64 25.50
C VAL A 60 -16.00 -7.90 25.91
N GLY A 61 -16.31 -7.72 27.18
CA GLY A 61 -17.68 -7.81 27.69
C GLY A 61 -18.35 -6.45 27.87
N GLU A 62 -19.66 -6.39 27.65
CA GLU A 62 -20.47 -5.27 28.15
C GLU A 62 -20.35 -5.12 29.67
N LYS A 63 -20.66 -3.93 30.22
CA LYS A 63 -20.58 -3.66 31.68
C LYS A 63 -21.35 -4.69 32.53
N GLY A 64 -22.41 -5.28 31.98
CA GLY A 64 -23.22 -6.32 32.63
C GLY A 64 -22.52 -7.69 32.80
N LEU A 65 -21.37 -7.93 32.18
CA LEU A 65 -20.51 -9.11 32.40
C LEU A 65 -19.63 -8.96 33.66
N ARG A 66 -19.54 -7.75 34.24
CA ARG A 66 -18.84 -7.54 35.51
C ARG A 66 -19.56 -8.25 36.65
N SER A 67 -18.92 -9.27 37.21
CA SER A 67 -19.32 -9.86 38.49
C SER A 67 -19.16 -8.81 39.62
N PRO A 68 -20.12 -8.72 40.58
CA PRO A 68 -19.95 -7.89 41.78
C PRO A 68 -18.70 -8.26 42.59
N ALA A 69 -18.33 -9.55 42.60
CA ALA A 69 -17.06 -10.03 43.11
C ALA A 69 -15.98 -9.79 42.03
N GLY A 70 -15.14 -8.78 42.23
CA GLY A 70 -14.03 -8.43 41.32
C GLY A 70 -14.12 -7.02 40.70
N ALA A 71 -15.26 -6.34 40.82
CA ALA A 71 -15.49 -5.03 40.19
C ALA A 71 -14.53 -3.90 40.63
N GLY A 72 -13.82 -4.06 41.76
CA GLY A 72 -12.86 -3.08 42.31
C GLY A 72 -11.47 -3.63 42.65
N GLY A 73 -11.11 -4.85 42.22
CA GLY A 73 -9.78 -5.42 42.47
C GLY A 73 -8.73 -5.01 41.44
N ASP A 74 -7.45 -5.08 41.81
CA ASP A 74 -6.32 -4.87 40.89
C ASP A 74 -6.40 -5.85 39.69
N ILE A 75 -6.06 -5.36 38.49
CA ILE A 75 -6.00 -6.18 37.28
C ILE A 75 -4.58 -6.78 37.19
N PRO A 76 -4.43 -8.09 36.90
CA PRO A 76 -5.46 -9.07 36.55
C PRO A 76 -6.27 -9.58 37.75
N ALA A 77 -7.59 -9.76 37.57
CA ALA A 77 -8.51 -10.22 38.61
C ALA A 77 -9.28 -11.47 38.16
N HIS A 78 -9.34 -12.50 39.00
CA HIS A 78 -10.13 -13.71 38.72
C HIS A 78 -11.61 -13.37 38.54
N ALA A 79 -12.24 -13.97 37.52
CA ALA A 79 -13.64 -13.77 37.15
C ALA A 79 -14.43 -15.09 37.29
N PRO A 80 -14.64 -15.58 38.53
CA PRO A 80 -15.08 -16.95 38.80
C PRO A 80 -16.46 -17.32 38.25
N ASN A 81 -17.29 -16.33 37.89
CA ASN A 81 -18.64 -16.55 37.37
C ASN A 81 -18.73 -16.43 35.83
N LEU A 82 -17.63 -16.10 35.15
CA LEU A 82 -17.66 -15.90 33.69
C LEU A 82 -17.94 -17.19 32.92
N HIS A 83 -17.57 -18.35 33.47
CA HIS A 83 -17.83 -19.67 32.89
C HIS A 83 -19.31 -19.88 32.53
N VAL A 84 -20.24 -19.34 33.31
CA VAL A 84 -21.70 -19.43 33.04
C VAL A 84 -22.07 -18.75 31.73
N PHE A 85 -21.50 -17.56 31.47
CA PHE A 85 -21.77 -16.83 30.24
C PHE A 85 -21.08 -17.47 29.05
N VAL A 86 -19.83 -17.94 29.23
CA VAL A 86 -19.11 -18.66 28.19
C VAL A 86 -19.87 -19.93 27.79
N ASP A 87 -20.35 -20.71 28.74
CA ASP A 87 -21.10 -21.95 28.46
C ASP A 87 -22.45 -21.69 27.77
N ARG A 88 -23.12 -20.59 28.11
CA ARG A 88 -24.37 -20.18 27.45
C ARG A 88 -24.16 -19.68 26.04
N HIS A 89 -23.13 -18.86 25.80
CA HIS A 89 -23.02 -18.08 24.56
C HIS A 89 -21.97 -18.59 23.57
N LEU A 90 -20.84 -19.14 24.02
CA LEU A 90 -19.77 -19.56 23.12
C LEU A 90 -20.15 -20.82 22.34
N ARG A 91 -19.84 -20.86 21.06
CA ARG A 91 -20.00 -22.01 20.16
C ARG A 91 -18.74 -22.25 19.35
N VAL A 92 -18.60 -23.47 18.85
CA VAL A 92 -17.53 -23.88 17.94
C VAL A 92 -18.18 -24.39 16.66
N TYR A 93 -17.92 -23.69 15.55
CA TYR A 93 -18.47 -24.01 14.24
C TYR A 93 -17.37 -24.34 13.23
N PRO A 94 -17.64 -25.14 12.18
CA PRO A 94 -16.74 -25.24 11.03
C PRO A 94 -16.51 -23.87 10.40
N ILE A 95 -15.32 -23.62 9.87
CA ILE A 95 -14.98 -22.32 9.25
C ILE A 95 -15.87 -22.00 8.04
N GLU A 96 -16.55 -22.98 7.46
CA GLU A 96 -17.43 -22.86 6.30
C GLU A 96 -18.78 -22.21 6.64
N LYS A 97 -19.32 -22.42 7.84
CA LYS A 97 -20.68 -22.00 8.22
C LYS A 97 -20.81 -21.79 9.72
N LYS A 98 -21.53 -20.73 10.12
CA LYS A 98 -22.09 -20.59 11.47
C LYS A 98 -23.59 -20.87 11.43
N ASP A 99 -24.12 -21.51 12.47
CA ASP A 99 -25.57 -21.66 12.60
C ASP A 99 -26.22 -20.37 13.10
N ILE A 100 -27.49 -20.17 12.72
CA ILE A 100 -28.29 -18.97 13.02
C ILE A 100 -29.38 -19.24 14.07
N GLN A 101 -29.33 -20.43 14.66
CA GLN A 101 -30.24 -20.91 15.68
C GLN A 101 -29.43 -21.71 16.71
N THR A 102 -29.56 -21.35 17.98
CA THR A 102 -28.99 -22.07 19.11
C THR A 102 -29.82 -21.74 20.35
N ASP A 103 -29.60 -22.44 21.47
CA ASP A 103 -30.20 -22.08 22.75
C ASP A 103 -29.16 -21.38 23.62
N THR A 104 -29.41 -20.14 24.01
CA THR A 104 -28.55 -19.34 24.90
C THR A 104 -29.11 -19.22 26.32
N THR A 105 -30.27 -19.82 26.59
CA THR A 105 -30.97 -19.72 27.88
C THR A 105 -30.38 -20.64 28.95
N VAL A 106 -29.61 -21.65 28.52
CA VAL A 106 -28.96 -22.64 29.37
C VAL A 106 -27.53 -22.90 28.90
N GLY A 107 -26.72 -23.49 29.78
CA GLY A 107 -25.39 -23.99 29.48
C GLY A 107 -25.43 -25.03 28.37
N THR A 108 -25.04 -24.61 27.17
CA THR A 108 -25.24 -25.37 25.92
C THR A 108 -23.92 -25.75 25.26
N LEU A 109 -22.83 -25.05 25.56
CA LEU A 109 -21.49 -25.40 25.09
C LEU A 109 -21.11 -26.79 25.63
N PHE A 110 -21.23 -27.01 26.94
CA PHE A 110 -20.97 -28.31 27.58
C PHE A 110 -22.22 -29.20 27.72
N GLY A 111 -23.42 -28.62 27.52
CA GLY A 111 -24.70 -29.34 27.66
C GLY A 111 -25.19 -29.45 29.11
N ASP A 112 -24.74 -28.55 29.98
CA ASP A 112 -24.96 -28.57 31.44
C ASP A 112 -26.35 -28.13 31.87
N GLY A 113 -27.16 -27.61 30.96
CA GLY A 113 -28.46 -27.06 31.31
C GLY A 113 -28.30 -25.84 32.25
N LYS A 114 -29.08 -25.76 33.33
CA LYS A 114 -29.14 -24.55 34.16
C LYS A 114 -27.98 -24.38 35.15
N THR A 115 -27.20 -25.42 35.43
CA THR A 115 -26.21 -25.39 36.52
C THR A 115 -24.81 -24.97 36.08
N CYS A 116 -24.43 -25.23 34.82
CA CYS A 116 -23.09 -24.94 34.27
C CYS A 116 -21.94 -25.56 35.10
N ASP A 117 -22.19 -26.70 35.76
CA ASP A 117 -21.24 -27.34 36.69
C ASP A 117 -20.04 -27.99 35.99
N VAL A 118 -20.21 -28.50 34.76
CA VAL A 118 -19.12 -29.08 33.96
C VAL A 118 -18.29 -27.95 33.36
N ALA A 119 -18.93 -26.91 32.85
CA ALA A 119 -18.29 -25.70 32.36
C ALA A 119 -17.35 -25.09 33.43
N LYS A 120 -17.78 -25.04 34.70
CA LYS A 120 -16.96 -24.56 35.82
C LYS A 120 -15.67 -25.37 36.02
N GLN A 121 -15.62 -26.65 35.61
CA GLN A 121 -14.45 -27.51 35.75
C GLN A 121 -13.44 -27.34 34.61
N HIS A 122 -13.90 -26.83 33.45
CA HIS A 122 -13.14 -26.78 32.20
C HIS A 122 -12.90 -25.37 31.66
N LEU A 123 -13.49 -24.37 32.31
CA LEU A 123 -13.35 -22.96 31.96
C LEU A 123 -12.86 -22.16 33.16
N ASP A 124 -11.91 -21.30 32.92
CA ASP A 124 -11.47 -20.31 33.89
C ASP A 124 -11.25 -18.95 33.23
N ALA A 125 -11.38 -17.86 33.98
CA ALA A 125 -11.35 -16.53 33.41
C ALA A 125 -10.80 -15.46 34.33
N TRP A 126 -10.21 -14.43 33.71
CA TRP A 126 -9.64 -13.28 34.40
C TRP A 126 -10.01 -12.00 33.66
N ARG A 127 -10.35 -10.94 34.40
CA ARG A 127 -10.34 -9.58 33.87
C ARG A 127 -8.89 -9.13 33.76
N VAL A 128 -8.48 -8.71 32.57
CA VAL A 128 -7.06 -8.43 32.24
C VAL A 128 -6.80 -7.04 31.68
N GLY A 129 -7.83 -6.26 31.37
CA GLY A 129 -7.65 -4.88 30.90
C GLY A 129 -8.97 -4.20 30.55
N SER A 130 -8.87 -3.08 29.86
CA SER A 130 -10.00 -2.31 29.32
C SER A 130 -9.87 -2.12 27.81
N PHE A 131 -11.01 -2.07 27.12
CA PHE A 131 -11.09 -1.89 25.68
C PHE A 131 -11.03 -0.39 25.32
N ASP A 132 -9.82 0.15 25.34
CA ASP A 132 -9.51 1.55 25.05
C ASP A 132 -8.58 1.69 23.85
N ALA A 133 -8.65 2.83 23.16
CA ALA A 133 -7.88 3.08 21.95
C ALA A 133 -6.37 3.05 22.22
N GLY A 134 -5.62 2.19 21.52
CA GLY A 134 -4.17 2.05 21.70
C GLY A 134 -3.75 1.31 22.98
N ALA A 135 -4.69 0.76 23.74
CA ALA A 135 -4.39 0.08 24.99
C ALA A 135 -3.51 -1.16 24.78
N LEU A 136 -2.48 -1.33 25.60
CA LEU A 136 -1.69 -2.56 25.67
C LEU A 136 -2.41 -3.58 26.56
N ILE A 137 -2.86 -4.68 25.95
CA ILE A 137 -3.45 -5.82 26.63
C ILE A 137 -2.33 -6.63 27.29
N LYS A 138 -2.52 -6.95 28.56
CA LYS A 138 -1.72 -7.93 29.28
C LYS A 138 -2.56 -9.17 29.54
N ASP A 139 -1.93 -10.33 29.66
CA ASP A 139 -2.63 -11.54 30.07
C ASP A 139 -2.77 -11.63 31.60
N ARG A 140 -3.36 -12.72 32.10
CA ARG A 140 -3.55 -12.98 33.54
C ARG A 140 -2.25 -13.07 34.34
N HIS A 141 -1.10 -13.21 33.68
CA HIS A 141 0.22 -13.22 34.31
C HIS A 141 0.87 -11.82 34.26
N GLY A 142 0.17 -10.81 33.75
CA GLY A 142 0.67 -9.45 33.59
C GLY A 142 1.62 -9.27 32.41
N ARG A 143 1.66 -10.24 31.48
CA ARG A 143 2.58 -10.23 30.33
C ARG A 143 1.95 -9.47 29.15
N PRO A 144 2.65 -8.55 28.48
CA PRO A 144 2.18 -7.93 27.25
C PRO A 144 1.78 -8.95 26.18
N PHE A 145 0.58 -8.84 25.63
CA PHE A 145 0.04 -9.80 24.66
C PHE A 145 -0.25 -9.16 23.29
N ALA A 146 -1.00 -8.06 23.28
CA ALA A 146 -1.40 -7.36 22.05
C ALA A 146 -1.74 -5.89 22.33
N THR A 147 -1.81 -5.07 21.29
CA THR A 147 -2.34 -3.69 21.36
C THR A 147 -3.72 -3.61 20.71
N ILE A 148 -4.64 -2.86 21.33
CA ILE A 148 -5.95 -2.55 20.76
C ILE A 148 -5.79 -1.48 19.70
N ALA A 149 -6.29 -1.74 18.49
CA ALA A 149 -6.28 -0.74 17.44
C ALA A 149 -7.21 0.44 17.79
N PRO A 150 -6.74 1.70 17.73
CA PRO A 150 -7.59 2.86 18.01
C PRO A 150 -8.88 2.90 17.20
N MET A 151 -8.82 2.47 15.94
CA MET A 151 -9.97 2.43 15.04
C MET A 151 -10.95 1.30 15.35
N ALA A 152 -10.49 0.16 15.91
CA ALA A 152 -11.39 -0.90 16.36
C ALA A 152 -12.35 -0.41 17.45
N VAL A 153 -11.87 0.40 18.39
CA VAL A 153 -12.72 0.99 19.46
C VAL A 153 -13.78 1.93 18.89
N LYS A 154 -13.49 2.63 17.77
CA LYS A 154 -14.47 3.45 17.08
C LYS A 154 -15.53 2.61 16.34
N VAL A 155 -15.12 1.52 15.71
CA VAL A 155 -16.04 0.59 15.03
C VAL A 155 -16.95 -0.11 16.04
N TYR A 156 -16.38 -0.61 17.15
CA TYR A 156 -17.09 -1.31 18.22
C TYR A 156 -17.43 -0.40 19.40
N LYS A 157 -17.90 0.83 19.12
CA LYS A 157 -18.12 1.91 20.11
C LYS A 157 -19.02 1.52 21.29
N ASP A 158 -19.96 0.60 21.08
CA ASP A 158 -20.90 0.13 22.10
C ASP A 158 -20.19 -0.59 23.27
N LEU A 159 -18.95 -1.06 23.04
CA LEU A 159 -18.12 -1.73 24.02
C LEU A 159 -16.91 -0.89 24.46
N ALA A 160 -16.78 0.36 24.00
CA ALA A 160 -15.67 1.24 24.38
C ALA A 160 -15.61 1.43 25.91
N GLY A 161 -14.41 1.27 26.48
CA GLY A 161 -14.21 1.27 27.94
C GLY A 161 -14.79 0.04 28.66
N GLY A 162 -15.21 -0.99 27.92
CA GLY A 162 -15.60 -2.29 28.45
C GLY A 162 -14.40 -3.07 29.01
N ASP A 163 -14.68 -4.12 29.79
CA ASP A 163 -13.62 -4.96 30.36
C ASP A 163 -13.16 -6.01 29.37
N ILE A 164 -11.84 -6.21 29.28
CA ILE A 164 -11.22 -7.30 28.56
C ILE A 164 -11.06 -8.49 29.52
N TYR A 165 -11.49 -9.66 29.07
CA TYR A 165 -11.33 -10.92 29.76
C TYR A 165 -10.45 -11.88 28.97
N GLU A 166 -9.53 -12.54 29.66
CA GLU A 166 -8.89 -13.76 29.18
C GLU A 166 -9.72 -14.96 29.67
N VAL A 167 -10.09 -15.86 28.76
CA VAL A 167 -10.83 -17.08 29.06
C VAL A 167 -10.00 -18.28 28.66
N GLU A 168 -9.57 -19.08 29.64
CA GLU A 168 -8.90 -20.36 29.42
C GLU A 168 -9.92 -21.46 29.12
N LEU A 169 -9.63 -22.26 28.09
CA LEU A 169 -10.43 -23.39 27.65
C LEU A 169 -9.64 -24.70 27.84
N ASP A 170 -10.23 -25.70 28.48
CA ASP A 170 -9.72 -27.09 28.46
C ASP A 170 -10.14 -27.81 27.17
N LEU A 171 -9.20 -27.96 26.25
CA LEU A 171 -9.40 -28.55 24.92
C LEU A 171 -9.64 -30.06 24.95
N LYS A 172 -9.38 -30.75 26.08
CA LYS A 172 -9.63 -32.19 26.21
C LYS A 172 -11.11 -32.49 26.43
N ALA A 173 -11.89 -31.53 26.92
CA ALA A 173 -13.30 -31.67 27.18
C ALA A 173 -14.14 -31.53 25.90
N ALA A 174 -15.34 -32.12 25.88
CA ALA A 174 -16.36 -31.73 24.92
C ALA A 174 -16.80 -30.29 25.26
N PRO A 175 -17.02 -29.39 24.28
CA PRO A 175 -17.23 -29.63 22.87
C PRO A 175 -16.01 -29.32 21.98
N PHE A 176 -14.79 -29.24 22.53
CA PHE A 176 -13.61 -28.81 21.76
C PHE A 176 -12.95 -29.92 20.93
N LYS A 177 -13.37 -31.18 21.13
CA LYS A 177 -12.92 -32.36 20.36
C LYS A 177 -12.93 -32.19 18.82
N PRO A 178 -13.87 -31.46 18.18
CA PRO A 178 -13.85 -31.24 16.73
C PRO A 178 -12.69 -30.35 16.24
N ILE A 179 -12.07 -29.55 17.12
CA ILE A 179 -10.85 -28.81 16.76
C ILE A 179 -9.76 -29.85 16.56
N ASN A 180 -9.33 -30.05 15.31
CA ASN A 180 -8.32 -31.05 14.95
C ASN A 180 -7.38 -30.51 13.86
N GLY A 181 -6.44 -31.34 13.38
CA GLY A 181 -5.46 -30.91 12.38
C GLY A 181 -5.99 -30.82 10.95
N GLU A 182 -7.11 -31.48 10.66
CA GLU A 182 -7.73 -31.56 9.32
C GLU A 182 -8.77 -30.47 9.10
N SER A 183 -9.45 -30.05 10.17
CA SER A 183 -10.55 -29.10 10.15
C SER A 183 -10.11 -27.73 10.68
N PHE A 184 -10.50 -26.68 9.97
CA PHE A 184 -10.39 -25.31 10.48
C PHE A 184 -11.73 -24.96 11.14
N MET A 185 -11.71 -24.56 12.40
CA MET A 185 -12.91 -24.21 13.16
C MET A 185 -12.95 -22.70 13.40
N SER A 186 -14.10 -22.19 13.85
CA SER A 186 -14.29 -20.82 14.32
C SER A 186 -15.02 -20.83 15.64
N PHE A 187 -14.55 -20.04 16.59
CA PHE A 187 -15.38 -19.66 17.73
C PHE A 187 -16.49 -18.69 17.28
N ALA A 188 -17.57 -18.64 18.06
CA ALA A 188 -18.67 -17.71 17.86
C ALA A 188 -19.35 -17.41 19.20
N TRP A 189 -19.54 -16.13 19.54
CA TRP A 189 -20.31 -15.74 20.73
C TRP A 189 -21.76 -15.46 20.34
N MET A 190 -22.69 -16.37 20.62
CA MET A 190 -24.06 -16.30 20.14
C MET A 190 -24.99 -15.63 21.17
N VAL A 191 -25.82 -14.70 20.70
CA VAL A 191 -26.91 -14.09 21.48
C VAL A 191 -28.24 -14.17 20.75
N LYS A 192 -29.34 -14.20 21.50
CA LYS A 192 -30.69 -14.13 20.95
C LYS A 192 -30.94 -12.75 20.34
N LEU A 193 -31.48 -12.73 19.12
CA LEU A 193 -31.78 -11.48 18.43
C LEU A 193 -33.09 -10.87 18.91
N ASN A 194 -33.04 -9.57 19.23
CA ASN A 194 -34.22 -8.73 19.36
C ASN A 194 -34.78 -8.37 17.97
N ASP A 195 -35.89 -7.63 17.94
CA ASP A 195 -36.56 -7.27 16.68
C ASP A 195 -35.71 -6.38 15.76
N GLU A 196 -34.78 -5.60 16.32
CA GLU A 196 -33.82 -4.83 15.53
C GLU A 196 -32.77 -5.74 14.88
N GLY A 197 -32.20 -6.68 15.65
CA GLY A 197 -31.21 -7.64 15.18
C GLY A 197 -31.76 -8.55 14.07
N LYS A 198 -33.02 -8.99 14.20
CA LYS A 198 -33.71 -9.77 13.15
C LYS A 198 -33.91 -8.99 11.85
N LYS A 199 -33.99 -7.65 11.91
CA LYS A 199 -34.03 -6.80 10.70
C LYS A 199 -32.65 -6.66 10.05
N LEU A 200 -31.59 -6.61 10.86
CA LEU A 200 -30.21 -6.54 10.36
C LEU A 200 -29.73 -7.86 9.76
N ILE A 201 -30.17 -8.99 10.32
CA ILE A 201 -29.83 -10.34 9.86
C ILE A 201 -31.11 -11.15 9.66
N PRO A 202 -31.80 -10.98 8.50
CA PRO A 202 -33.06 -11.66 8.23
C PRO A 202 -32.94 -13.19 8.29
N GLY A 203 -33.93 -13.84 8.90
CA GLY A 203 -33.99 -15.31 9.04
C GLY A 203 -33.17 -15.89 10.20
N ALA A 204 -32.36 -15.08 10.89
CA ALA A 204 -31.65 -15.51 12.09
C ALA A 204 -32.51 -15.35 13.36
N THR A 205 -32.36 -16.30 14.29
CA THR A 205 -32.90 -16.17 15.66
C THR A 205 -31.81 -15.79 16.65
N HIS A 206 -30.57 -16.19 16.34
CA HIS A 206 -29.37 -15.90 17.09
C HIS A 206 -28.25 -15.50 16.12
N ALA A 207 -27.38 -14.59 16.54
CA ALA A 207 -26.17 -14.24 15.81
C ALA A 207 -25.09 -13.76 16.78
N GLU A 208 -23.89 -13.51 16.26
CA GLU A 208 -22.86 -12.88 17.06
C GLU A 208 -23.14 -11.39 17.29
N PRO A 209 -22.91 -10.86 18.50
CA PRO A 209 -22.92 -9.42 18.73
C PRO A 209 -21.98 -8.68 17.79
N GLN A 210 -20.83 -9.26 17.47
CA GLN A 210 -19.88 -8.68 16.52
C GLN A 210 -20.45 -8.62 15.10
N ASP A 211 -21.18 -9.65 14.64
CA ASP A 211 -21.88 -9.62 13.34
C ASP A 211 -22.92 -8.49 13.31
N LEU A 212 -23.63 -8.26 14.42
CA LEU A 212 -24.59 -7.15 14.56
C LEU A 212 -23.90 -5.78 14.54
N MET A 213 -22.78 -5.64 15.24
CA MET A 213 -21.99 -4.39 15.26
C MET A 213 -21.43 -4.08 13.88
N ILE A 214 -20.94 -5.09 13.16
CA ILE A 214 -20.50 -4.97 11.77
C ILE A 214 -21.67 -4.57 10.87
N ALA A 215 -22.83 -5.23 10.99
CA ALA A 215 -24.02 -4.88 10.20
C ALA A 215 -24.50 -3.45 10.48
N ARG A 216 -24.48 -3.01 11.76
CA ARG A 216 -24.77 -1.62 12.15
C ARG A 216 -23.74 -0.64 11.58
N PHE A 217 -22.45 -0.95 11.68
CA PHE A 217 -21.38 -0.15 11.09
C PHE A 217 -21.60 0.03 9.58
N LEU A 218 -21.83 -1.06 8.83
CA LEU A 218 -22.05 -1.01 7.39
C LEU A 218 -23.31 -0.21 7.04
N LYS A 219 -24.38 -0.34 7.82
CA LYS A 219 -25.59 0.47 7.65
C LYS A 219 -25.32 1.95 7.94
N GLU A 220 -24.66 2.27 9.05
CA GLU A 220 -24.29 3.65 9.39
C GLU A 220 -23.40 4.27 8.31
N GLN A 221 -22.48 3.50 7.74
CA GLN A 221 -21.64 3.96 6.64
C GLN A 221 -22.46 4.18 5.37
N ALA A 222 -23.36 3.26 5.02
CA ALA A 222 -24.26 3.45 3.88
C ALA A 222 -25.21 4.67 4.04
N ASP A 223 -25.60 4.99 5.27
CA ASP A 223 -26.44 6.16 5.57
C ASP A 223 -25.64 7.48 5.56
N LYS A 224 -24.36 7.46 5.98
CA LYS A 224 -23.50 8.66 6.08
C LYS A 224 -22.72 8.95 4.80
N ASP A 225 -22.25 7.91 4.13
CA ASP A 225 -21.38 7.97 2.97
C ASP A 225 -22.18 7.50 1.74
N PRO A 226 -22.62 8.43 0.86
CA PRO A 226 -23.37 8.05 -0.32
C PRO A 226 -22.53 7.20 -1.29
N TYR A 227 -21.21 7.14 -1.11
CA TYR A 227 -20.28 6.34 -1.92
C TYR A 227 -20.09 4.92 -1.38
N HIS A 228 -20.69 4.55 -0.26
CA HIS A 228 -20.52 3.21 0.29
C HIS A 228 -21.02 2.11 -0.66
N PHE A 229 -20.23 1.06 -0.83
CA PHE A 229 -20.64 -0.08 -1.64
C PHE A 229 -21.87 -0.76 -1.05
N ARG A 230 -22.92 -0.96 -1.88
CA ARG A 230 -24.23 -1.42 -1.40
C ARG A 230 -24.28 -2.92 -1.09
N ASN A 231 -23.50 -3.73 -1.81
CA ASN A 231 -23.59 -5.18 -1.69
C ASN A 231 -22.46 -5.74 -0.83
N ILE A 232 -22.80 -6.23 0.36
CA ILE A 232 -21.84 -6.66 1.39
C ILE A 232 -21.75 -8.20 1.50
N HIS A 233 -21.92 -8.90 0.38
CA HIS A 233 -21.77 -10.36 0.29
C HIS A 233 -20.39 -10.75 -0.26
N GLU A 234 -19.87 -11.88 0.21
CA GLU A 234 -18.63 -12.47 -0.29
C GLU A 234 -18.67 -12.66 -1.83
N PHE A 235 -17.52 -12.48 -2.46
CA PHE A 235 -17.30 -12.87 -3.85
C PHE A 235 -17.22 -14.41 -3.97
N ASP A 236 -17.89 -14.97 -4.97
CA ASP A 236 -17.79 -16.40 -5.29
C ASP A 236 -16.52 -16.63 -6.13
N LEU A 237 -15.38 -16.83 -5.47
CA LEU A 237 -14.09 -17.00 -6.17
C LEU A 237 -14.01 -18.29 -7.01
N LYS A 238 -14.99 -19.20 -6.92
CA LYS A 238 -15.11 -20.37 -7.79
C LYS A 238 -15.83 -20.04 -9.10
N LYS A 239 -16.64 -18.98 -9.12
CA LYS A 239 -17.39 -18.48 -10.27
C LYS A 239 -16.80 -17.14 -10.73
N GLY A 240 -17.13 -16.72 -11.96
CA GLY A 240 -16.38 -15.66 -12.63
C GLY A 240 -15.07 -16.19 -13.20
N ALA A 241 -14.64 -15.64 -14.33
CA ALA A 241 -13.64 -16.26 -15.18
C ALA A 241 -12.35 -16.53 -14.38
N PRO A 242 -11.99 -17.80 -14.09
CA PRO A 242 -10.71 -18.17 -13.48
C PRO A 242 -9.53 -17.96 -14.45
N HIS A 243 -9.71 -17.12 -15.48
CA HIS A 243 -8.97 -17.12 -16.75
C HIS A 243 -8.88 -15.76 -17.45
N THR A 244 -9.50 -14.68 -16.94
CA THR A 244 -9.36 -13.33 -17.55
C THR A 244 -9.31 -12.18 -16.54
N ALA A 245 -8.28 -11.33 -16.63
CA ALA A 245 -8.11 -10.06 -15.91
C ALA A 245 -9.21 -8.99 -16.13
N ASN A 246 -10.35 -9.32 -16.75
CA ASN A 246 -11.31 -8.35 -17.29
C ASN A 246 -12.68 -8.33 -16.59
N ALA A 247 -12.91 -9.23 -15.63
CA ALA A 247 -14.15 -9.28 -14.88
C ALA A 247 -13.90 -9.64 -13.41
N LEU A 248 -14.63 -8.99 -12.51
CA LEU A 248 -14.68 -9.39 -11.11
C LEU A 248 -15.44 -10.71 -10.99
N PRO A 249 -15.10 -11.56 -10.00
CA PRO A 249 -15.98 -12.64 -9.59
C PRO A 249 -17.38 -12.09 -9.27
N PRO A 250 -18.45 -12.86 -9.49
CA PRO A 250 -19.78 -12.45 -9.05
C PRO A 250 -19.84 -12.48 -7.52
N GLN A 251 -20.62 -11.56 -6.93
CA GLN A 251 -20.96 -11.65 -5.52
C GLN A 251 -22.03 -12.73 -5.30
N LYS A 252 -21.94 -13.40 -4.17
CA LYS A 252 -22.98 -14.33 -3.71
C LYS A 252 -24.24 -13.57 -3.29
N SER A 253 -25.35 -14.27 -3.17
CA SER A 253 -26.67 -13.69 -2.88
C SER A 253 -27.33 -14.21 -1.61
N ASP A 254 -26.80 -15.25 -0.99
CA ASP A 254 -27.40 -15.88 0.18
C ASP A 254 -27.04 -15.11 1.46
N THR A 255 -27.99 -14.94 2.38
CA THR A 255 -27.75 -14.30 3.70
C THR A 255 -26.67 -15.03 4.52
N ALA A 256 -26.41 -16.30 4.21
CA ALA A 256 -25.31 -17.06 4.80
C ALA A 256 -23.94 -16.46 4.44
N ASP A 257 -23.81 -15.89 3.24
CA ASP A 257 -22.60 -15.31 2.67
C ASP A 257 -22.49 -13.79 2.85
N GLN A 258 -23.42 -13.18 3.59
CA GLN A 258 -23.28 -11.82 4.07
C GLN A 258 -22.04 -11.73 5.00
N LEU A 259 -21.36 -10.59 4.93
CA LEU A 259 -20.17 -10.34 5.71
C LEU A 259 -20.41 -10.46 7.23
N LYS A 260 -19.51 -11.19 7.90
CA LYS A 260 -19.57 -11.63 9.30
C LYS A 260 -18.15 -11.68 9.90
N SER A 261 -18.03 -11.56 11.21
CA SER A 261 -16.79 -11.85 11.93
C SER A 261 -16.41 -13.32 11.77
N TRP A 262 -15.16 -13.68 11.99
CA TRP A 262 -14.74 -15.08 12.11
C TRP A 262 -13.58 -15.14 13.10
N HIS A 263 -13.50 -16.23 13.87
CA HIS A 263 -12.57 -16.39 15.00
C HIS A 263 -11.81 -17.71 14.84
N PRO A 264 -10.89 -17.79 13.86
CA PRO A 264 -10.39 -19.06 13.35
C PRO A 264 -9.44 -19.75 14.34
N VAL A 265 -9.59 -21.07 14.48
CA VAL A 265 -8.73 -21.93 15.31
C VAL A 265 -8.42 -23.24 14.61
N LYS A 266 -7.16 -23.70 14.73
CA LYS A 266 -6.70 -24.96 14.11
C LYS A 266 -5.52 -25.58 14.87
N TYR A 267 -5.47 -26.92 14.92
CA TYR A 267 -4.25 -27.62 15.32
C TYR A 267 -3.21 -27.66 14.20
N MET A 268 -1.98 -27.34 14.56
CA MET A 268 -0.82 -27.21 13.71
C MET A 268 0.23 -28.29 14.08
N PRO A 269 1.20 -28.58 13.18
CA PRO A 269 2.25 -29.57 13.45
C PRO A 269 3.07 -29.25 14.71
N ALA A 270 3.43 -30.27 15.50
CA ALA A 270 4.23 -30.11 16.72
C ALA A 270 5.73 -29.91 16.43
N ARG A 271 6.05 -28.89 15.62
CA ARG A 271 7.39 -28.41 15.27
C ARG A 271 7.34 -26.90 14.99
N ALA A 272 8.49 -26.25 14.83
CA ALA A 272 8.54 -24.89 14.28
C ALA A 272 7.81 -24.84 12.94
N LEU A 273 7.01 -23.80 12.74
CA LEU A 273 6.16 -23.63 11.56
C LEU A 273 6.98 -23.03 10.42
N LYS A 274 6.68 -23.45 9.19
CA LYS A 274 7.17 -22.77 7.99
C LYS A 274 6.30 -21.54 7.75
N LEU A 275 6.92 -20.38 7.64
CA LEU A 275 6.21 -19.11 7.52
C LEU A 275 6.33 -18.56 6.10
N GLY A 276 5.19 -18.39 5.44
CA GLY A 276 5.09 -17.53 4.26
C GLY A 276 4.99 -16.07 4.67
N HIS A 277 5.58 -15.16 3.92
CA HIS A 277 5.41 -13.72 4.09
C HIS A 277 5.00 -13.09 2.76
N LEU A 278 3.91 -12.30 2.80
CA LEU A 278 3.38 -11.51 1.70
C LEU A 278 3.19 -10.08 2.21
N SER A 279 3.55 -9.10 1.40
CA SER A 279 3.37 -7.66 1.69
C SER A 279 3.23 -6.93 0.36
N ASP A 280 2.80 -5.66 0.38
CA ASP A 280 2.63 -4.84 -0.81
C ASP A 280 1.80 -5.56 -1.88
N VAL A 281 0.62 -6.04 -1.49
CA VAL A 281 -0.21 -6.86 -2.38
C VAL A 281 -1.14 -6.00 -3.23
N HIS A 282 -1.46 -4.78 -2.81
CA HIS A 282 -2.14 -3.74 -3.59
C HIS A 282 -3.30 -4.27 -4.44
N VAL A 283 -4.24 -4.99 -3.80
CA VAL A 283 -5.46 -5.45 -4.47
C VAL A 283 -6.24 -4.23 -4.94
N ASN A 284 -6.49 -4.19 -6.24
CA ASN A 284 -6.99 -3.00 -6.89
C ASN A 284 -7.92 -3.41 -8.05
N VAL A 285 -9.24 -3.26 -7.85
CA VAL A 285 -10.23 -3.63 -8.88
C VAL A 285 -10.13 -2.79 -10.15
N ARG A 286 -9.43 -1.66 -10.13
CA ARG A 286 -9.12 -0.89 -11.33
C ARG A 286 -8.35 -1.70 -12.36
N HIS A 287 -7.48 -2.64 -11.96
CA HIS A 287 -6.80 -3.51 -12.90
C HIS A 287 -7.80 -4.28 -13.77
N THR A 288 -8.96 -4.61 -13.21
CA THR A 288 -10.06 -5.23 -13.94
C THR A 288 -10.70 -4.28 -14.95
N ALA A 289 -10.93 -3.03 -14.56
CA ALA A 289 -11.42 -2.00 -15.47
C ALA A 289 -10.42 -1.71 -16.60
N LEU A 290 -9.12 -1.62 -16.30
CA LEU A 290 -8.06 -1.45 -17.31
C LEU A 290 -7.99 -2.67 -18.24
N GLY A 291 -8.16 -3.87 -17.69
CA GLY A 291 -8.17 -5.14 -18.44
C GLY A 291 -9.20 -5.18 -19.57
N GLN A 292 -10.30 -4.42 -19.42
CA GLN A 292 -11.36 -4.31 -20.43
C GLN A 292 -10.99 -3.42 -21.63
N SER A 293 -9.89 -2.65 -21.56
CA SER A 293 -9.57 -1.67 -22.61
C SER A 293 -9.24 -2.34 -23.95
N PRO A 294 -10.02 -2.04 -25.02
CA PRO A 294 -9.79 -2.61 -26.35
C PRO A 294 -8.77 -1.80 -27.17
N ALA A 295 -8.28 -0.67 -26.65
CA ALA A 295 -7.32 0.21 -27.33
C ALA A 295 -6.02 -0.52 -27.68
N ARG A 296 -5.39 -0.17 -28.81
CA ARG A 296 -4.10 -0.72 -29.23
C ARG A 296 -3.06 0.38 -29.37
N VAL A 297 -1.77 -0.02 -29.31
CA VAL A 297 -0.65 0.90 -29.54
C VAL A 297 -0.71 1.49 -30.94
N ILE A 298 -0.99 0.62 -31.94
CA ILE A 298 -1.26 1.02 -33.32
C ILE A 298 -2.62 0.46 -33.75
N GLU A 299 -3.54 1.33 -34.14
CA GLU A 299 -4.88 0.96 -34.62
C GLU A 299 -4.91 0.65 -36.11
N GLY A 300 -5.56 -0.44 -36.52
CA GLY A 300 -5.73 -0.86 -37.90
C GLY A 300 -5.66 -2.38 -38.12
N GLU A 301 -6.41 -2.89 -39.09
CA GLU A 301 -6.59 -4.35 -39.30
C GLU A 301 -5.28 -5.10 -39.57
N MET A 302 -4.43 -4.57 -40.47
CA MET A 302 -3.13 -5.16 -40.82
C MET A 302 -2.13 -5.21 -39.65
N VAL A 303 -2.29 -4.34 -38.65
CA VAL A 303 -1.39 -4.27 -37.49
C VAL A 303 -1.91 -5.12 -36.34
N GLY A 304 -3.20 -5.45 -36.35
CA GLY A 304 -3.86 -6.26 -35.33
C GLY A 304 -3.38 -7.71 -35.27
N GLU A 305 -2.71 -8.20 -36.31
CA GLU A 305 -2.14 -9.55 -36.41
C GLU A 305 -0.80 -9.69 -35.67
N ALA A 306 -0.11 -8.60 -35.35
CA ALA A 306 1.15 -8.67 -34.62
C ALA A 306 0.95 -9.12 -33.16
N ALA A 307 1.72 -10.10 -32.70
CA ALA A 307 1.61 -10.65 -31.35
C ALA A 307 1.82 -9.60 -30.23
N TRP A 308 2.66 -8.59 -30.46
CA TRP A 308 2.90 -7.51 -29.51
C TRP A 308 1.79 -6.44 -29.49
N ASN A 309 0.97 -6.32 -30.56
CA ASN A 309 -0.04 -5.26 -30.70
C ASN A 309 -1.46 -5.71 -30.28
N GLN A 310 -1.54 -6.61 -29.29
CA GLN A 310 -2.81 -6.97 -28.66
C GLN A 310 -3.41 -5.77 -27.91
N PRO A 311 -4.72 -5.76 -27.62
CA PRO A 311 -5.33 -4.66 -26.86
C PRO A 311 -4.61 -4.42 -25.53
N VAL A 312 -4.39 -3.17 -25.15
CA VAL A 312 -3.55 -2.81 -23.98
C VAL A 312 -4.11 -3.40 -22.67
N GLY A 313 -5.42 -3.54 -22.54
CA GLY A 313 -6.03 -4.22 -21.39
C GLY A 313 -5.57 -5.67 -21.23
N THR A 314 -5.21 -6.32 -22.33
CA THR A 314 -4.69 -7.70 -22.30
C THR A 314 -3.29 -7.84 -21.74
N LYS A 315 -2.59 -6.72 -21.46
CA LYS A 315 -1.21 -6.66 -20.97
C LYS A 315 -1.11 -6.32 -19.47
N VAL A 316 -2.24 -6.04 -18.83
CA VAL A 316 -2.31 -5.64 -17.41
C VAL A 316 -1.92 -6.82 -16.51
N CYS A 317 -1.02 -6.58 -15.56
CA CYS A 317 -0.82 -7.42 -14.38
C CYS A 317 -1.94 -7.12 -13.37
N ASN A 318 -2.74 -8.13 -13.03
CA ASN A 318 -3.81 -7.99 -12.04
C ASN A 318 -3.32 -8.49 -10.68
N ALA A 319 -3.10 -7.55 -9.76
CA ALA A 319 -2.58 -7.82 -8.42
C ALA A 319 -3.41 -8.84 -7.62
N PHE A 320 -4.75 -8.84 -7.77
CA PHE A 320 -5.61 -9.82 -7.09
C PHE A 320 -5.35 -11.24 -7.58
N ASP A 321 -5.25 -11.42 -8.90
CA ASP A 321 -5.00 -12.73 -9.50
C ASP A 321 -3.62 -13.26 -9.15
N ALA A 322 -2.62 -12.38 -9.11
CA ALA A 322 -1.26 -12.69 -8.67
C ALA A 322 -1.23 -13.13 -7.20
N LEU A 323 -1.84 -12.35 -6.31
CA LEU A 323 -1.95 -12.67 -4.89
C LEU A 323 -2.65 -14.02 -4.67
N ARG A 324 -3.77 -14.26 -5.36
CA ARG A 324 -4.50 -15.53 -5.29
C ARG A 324 -3.62 -16.70 -5.71
N GLN A 325 -2.81 -16.53 -6.75
CA GLN A 325 -1.88 -17.57 -7.20
C GLN A 325 -0.72 -17.77 -6.22
N LEU A 326 -0.20 -16.71 -5.56
CA LEU A 326 0.80 -16.85 -4.52
C LEU A 326 0.28 -17.64 -3.32
N PHE A 327 -0.95 -17.38 -2.87
CA PHE A 327 -1.58 -18.20 -1.82
C PHE A 327 -1.67 -19.67 -2.22
N ARG A 328 -2.05 -19.96 -3.46
CA ARG A 328 -2.04 -21.34 -3.98
C ARG A 328 -0.64 -21.94 -3.95
N ASN A 329 0.36 -21.22 -4.45
CA ASN A 329 1.75 -21.69 -4.48
C ASN A 329 2.31 -21.97 -3.07
N LEU A 330 1.96 -21.13 -2.09
CA LEU A 330 2.32 -21.31 -0.68
C LEU A 330 1.57 -22.48 -0.03
N ALA A 331 0.36 -22.81 -0.49
CA ALA A 331 -0.48 -23.86 0.05
C ALA A 331 -0.26 -25.26 -0.57
N SER A 332 -0.13 -25.35 -1.90
CA SER A 332 -0.15 -26.63 -2.64
C SER A 332 1.21 -27.34 -2.65
N GLY A 333 2.31 -26.59 -2.67
CA GLY A 333 3.65 -27.18 -2.69
C GLY A 333 3.87 -28.16 -3.85
N ASP A 334 3.43 -27.83 -5.07
CA ASP A 334 3.60 -28.65 -6.30
C ASP A 334 5.08 -28.99 -6.55
N GLY A 335 5.58 -30.05 -5.88
CA GLY A 335 7.01 -30.40 -5.82
C GLY A 335 7.89 -29.43 -5.00
N LYS A 336 7.29 -28.47 -4.26
CA LYS A 336 7.99 -27.44 -3.48
C LYS A 336 7.53 -27.46 -2.01
N GLU A 337 8.32 -26.86 -1.13
CA GLU A 337 7.91 -26.72 0.28
C GLU A 337 6.70 -25.79 0.41
N LYS A 338 5.77 -26.15 1.31
CA LYS A 338 4.58 -25.35 1.62
C LYS A 338 4.74 -24.55 2.91
N ALA A 339 3.98 -23.46 3.03
CA ALA A 339 3.83 -22.73 4.28
C ALA A 339 2.88 -23.47 5.23
N ASP A 340 3.16 -23.39 6.53
CA ASP A 340 2.22 -23.80 7.58
C ASP A 340 1.32 -22.63 7.98
N ALA A 341 1.81 -21.38 7.91
CA ALA A 341 1.06 -20.15 8.13
C ALA A 341 1.62 -19.00 7.27
N VAL A 342 0.81 -17.98 7.00
CA VAL A 342 1.22 -16.78 6.24
C VAL A 342 1.14 -15.54 7.12
N LEU A 343 2.17 -14.69 7.04
CA LEU A 343 2.20 -13.34 7.56
C LEU A 343 1.94 -12.39 6.39
N LEU A 344 0.76 -11.77 6.35
CA LEU A 344 0.34 -10.81 5.33
C LEU A 344 0.40 -9.40 5.93
N THR A 345 1.47 -8.66 5.64
CA THR A 345 1.78 -7.39 6.33
C THR A 345 1.45 -6.17 5.48
N GLY A 346 0.29 -5.54 5.73
CA GLY A 346 -0.08 -4.22 5.20
C GLY A 346 -0.17 -4.09 3.68
N ASP A 347 -0.71 -2.94 3.25
CA ASP A 347 -0.89 -2.57 1.85
C ASP A 347 -1.63 -3.66 1.06
N LEU A 348 -2.77 -4.04 1.64
CA LEU A 348 -3.74 -5.01 1.12
C LEU A 348 -4.47 -4.47 -0.09
N ILE A 349 -4.84 -3.21 -0.02
CA ILE A 349 -5.53 -2.46 -1.07
C ILE A 349 -4.72 -1.22 -1.41
N ASP A 350 -5.03 -0.55 -2.53
CA ASP A 350 -4.44 0.78 -2.80
C ASP A 350 -5.26 1.94 -2.23
N PHE A 351 -6.59 1.81 -2.31
CA PHE A 351 -7.52 2.89 -1.98
C PHE A 351 -8.84 2.32 -1.46
N ASN A 352 -9.43 3.00 -0.48
CA ASN A 352 -10.76 2.68 0.01
C ASN A 352 -11.85 2.89 -1.04
N ARG A 353 -11.67 3.89 -1.93
CA ARG A 353 -12.58 4.16 -3.06
C ARG A 353 -11.93 3.80 -4.37
N ASN A 354 -12.61 3.01 -5.19
CA ASN A 354 -12.05 2.58 -6.45
C ASN A 354 -13.10 2.43 -7.55
N ILE A 355 -12.65 2.40 -8.80
CA ILE A 355 -13.54 2.35 -9.97
C ILE A 355 -14.24 0.99 -10.06
N ASN A 356 -15.57 0.97 -10.07
CA ASN A 356 -16.36 -0.25 -10.24
C ASN A 356 -16.29 -0.72 -11.71
N PRO A 357 -15.62 -1.85 -12.02
CA PRO A 357 -15.44 -2.30 -13.40
C PRO A 357 -16.74 -2.65 -14.13
N ALA A 358 -17.82 -2.95 -13.40
CA ALA A 358 -19.12 -3.23 -13.99
C ALA A 358 -19.84 -1.98 -14.50
N GLU A 359 -19.41 -0.80 -14.03
CA GLU A 359 -20.03 0.50 -14.28
C GLU A 359 -19.24 1.35 -15.29
N CYS A 360 -18.08 0.83 -15.73
CA CYS A 360 -17.24 1.39 -16.77
C CYS A 360 -17.89 1.29 -18.15
N GLY A 361 -17.65 2.31 -18.97
CA GLY A 361 -18.04 2.30 -20.38
C GLY A 361 -17.47 1.13 -21.19
N LYS A 362 -18.21 0.68 -22.20
CA LYS A 362 -17.80 -0.45 -23.05
C LYS A 362 -16.94 -0.03 -24.24
N SER A 363 -17.12 1.21 -24.72
CA SER A 363 -16.26 1.81 -25.74
C SER A 363 -15.05 2.52 -25.12
N ILE A 364 -14.00 2.74 -25.91
CA ILE A 364 -12.76 3.42 -25.49
C ILE A 364 -13.07 4.80 -24.88
N GLY A 365 -13.82 5.63 -25.59
CA GLY A 365 -14.16 6.98 -25.13
C GLY A 365 -15.04 7.01 -23.89
N GLU A 366 -15.96 6.06 -23.72
CA GLU A 366 -16.76 5.96 -22.48
C GLU A 366 -15.91 5.48 -21.30
N GLN A 367 -14.97 4.57 -21.53
CA GLN A 367 -14.01 4.11 -20.53
C GLN A 367 -13.12 5.28 -20.08
N TRP A 368 -12.57 6.06 -21.01
CA TRP A 368 -11.79 7.26 -20.70
C TRP A 368 -12.60 8.30 -19.93
N LYS A 369 -13.86 8.53 -20.30
CA LYS A 369 -14.78 9.40 -19.54
C LYS A 369 -15.05 8.86 -18.15
N SER A 370 -15.03 7.55 -17.94
CA SER A 370 -15.17 6.92 -16.62
C SER A 370 -13.94 7.15 -15.76
N PHE A 371 -12.73 7.09 -16.34
CA PHE A 371 -11.47 7.40 -15.66
C PHE A 371 -11.21 8.88 -15.38
N ASN A 372 -12.11 9.78 -15.81
CA ASN A 372 -12.05 11.20 -15.47
C ASN A 372 -12.38 11.42 -13.99
N LEU A 373 -11.35 11.26 -13.17
CA LEU A 373 -11.42 11.23 -11.73
C LEU A 373 -12.04 12.51 -11.16
N LEU A 374 -11.54 13.67 -11.58
CA LEU A 374 -11.98 14.98 -11.09
C LEU A 374 -13.47 15.25 -11.39
N ASN A 375 -13.98 14.75 -12.52
CA ASN A 375 -15.39 14.91 -12.88
C ASN A 375 -16.32 13.91 -12.18
N ASN A 376 -15.85 12.70 -11.89
CA ASN A 376 -16.74 11.62 -11.51
C ASN A 376 -16.77 11.36 -10.00
N ILE A 377 -15.64 11.48 -9.30
CA ILE A 377 -15.54 10.93 -7.95
C ILE A 377 -16.40 11.65 -6.91
N HIS A 378 -16.65 12.95 -7.10
CA HIS A 378 -17.50 13.75 -6.22
C HIS A 378 -18.87 14.06 -6.85
N ASP A 379 -19.14 13.54 -8.05
CA ASP A 379 -20.44 13.70 -8.69
C ASP A 379 -21.50 12.90 -7.92
N LYS A 380 -22.61 13.55 -7.57
CA LYS A 380 -23.65 12.95 -6.72
C LYS A 380 -24.36 11.78 -7.39
N ALA A 381 -24.41 11.75 -8.73
CA ALA A 381 -25.08 10.69 -9.47
C ALA A 381 -24.11 9.56 -9.87
N ASN A 382 -22.96 9.90 -10.42
CA ASN A 382 -22.00 8.94 -10.94
C ASN A 382 -21.02 8.44 -9.89
N GLY A 383 -20.56 9.29 -8.97
CA GLY A 383 -19.52 8.94 -8.02
C GLY A 383 -19.87 7.74 -7.13
N PRO A 384 -21.08 7.64 -6.55
CA PRO A 384 -21.49 6.46 -5.78
C PRO A 384 -21.48 5.15 -6.56
N ARG A 385 -21.87 5.20 -7.83
CA ARG A 385 -21.97 4.05 -8.72
C ARG A 385 -20.59 3.65 -9.24
N LEU A 386 -19.82 4.63 -9.68
CA LEU A 386 -18.57 4.45 -10.41
C LEU A 386 -17.36 4.35 -9.50
N TYR A 387 -17.33 5.03 -8.36
CA TYR A 387 -16.22 5.02 -7.40
C TYR A 387 -16.69 4.67 -5.98
N PRO A 388 -17.28 3.48 -5.78
CA PRO A 388 -17.75 3.06 -4.47
C PRO A 388 -16.60 2.79 -3.49
N ARG A 389 -16.92 2.88 -2.20
CA ARG A 389 -16.03 2.58 -1.08
C ARG A 389 -16.19 1.13 -0.61
N GLY A 390 -15.09 0.42 -0.38
CA GLY A 390 -15.07 -0.92 0.23
C GLY A 390 -15.09 -2.09 -0.77
N LEU A 391 -15.02 -1.84 -2.07
CA LEU A 391 -15.05 -2.89 -3.09
C LEU A 391 -13.78 -3.78 -3.04
N ASP A 392 -12.62 -3.15 -2.86
CA ASP A 392 -11.33 -3.84 -2.76
C ASP A 392 -11.24 -4.64 -1.44
N ASP A 393 -11.70 -4.06 -0.32
CA ASP A 393 -11.77 -4.73 1.00
C ASP A 393 -12.59 -6.02 0.95
N MET A 394 -13.77 -5.97 0.30
CA MET A 394 -14.64 -7.14 0.13
C MET A 394 -13.95 -8.25 -0.68
N LEU A 395 -13.13 -7.88 -1.66
CA LEU A 395 -12.39 -8.82 -2.49
C LEU A 395 -11.26 -9.49 -1.68
N VAL A 396 -10.52 -8.73 -0.87
CA VAL A 396 -9.51 -9.25 0.06
C VAL A 396 -10.14 -10.17 1.11
N PHE A 397 -11.24 -9.75 1.74
CA PHE A 397 -11.99 -10.56 2.71
C PHE A 397 -12.39 -11.91 2.10
N SER A 398 -12.95 -11.89 0.89
CA SER A 398 -13.39 -13.09 0.18
C SER A 398 -12.22 -14.04 -0.12
N LEU A 399 -11.03 -13.49 -0.45
CA LEU A 399 -9.83 -14.28 -0.68
C LEU A 399 -9.33 -14.95 0.59
N VAL A 400 -9.21 -14.21 1.70
CA VAL A 400 -8.76 -14.79 2.98
C VAL A 400 -9.71 -15.89 3.46
N ARG A 401 -11.03 -15.67 3.33
CA ARG A 401 -12.05 -16.70 3.60
C ARG A 401 -11.88 -17.93 2.71
N ALA A 402 -11.62 -17.75 1.42
CA ALA A 402 -11.35 -18.85 0.50
C ALA A 402 -10.08 -19.61 0.89
N VAL A 403 -9.00 -18.93 1.28
CA VAL A 403 -7.76 -19.55 1.76
C VAL A 403 -8.01 -20.42 2.99
N TYR A 404 -8.79 -19.95 3.96
CA TYR A 404 -9.18 -20.78 5.12
C TYR A 404 -10.04 -21.99 4.75
N ARG A 405 -10.99 -21.83 3.82
CA ARG A 405 -11.90 -22.92 3.42
C ARG A 405 -11.23 -23.95 2.53
N GLU A 406 -10.45 -23.52 1.54
CA GLU A 406 -9.90 -24.36 0.48
C GLU A 406 -8.50 -24.89 0.81
N HIS A 407 -7.65 -24.07 1.43
CA HIS A 407 -6.24 -24.41 1.69
C HIS A 407 -5.95 -24.73 3.16
N LYS A 408 -6.91 -24.43 4.06
CA LYS A 408 -6.76 -24.59 5.51
C LYS A 408 -5.51 -23.90 6.07
N LEU A 409 -5.13 -22.75 5.49
CA LEU A 409 -3.88 -22.04 5.77
C LEU A 409 -4.12 -20.81 6.65
N PRO A 410 -3.63 -20.77 7.92
CA PRO A 410 -3.70 -19.61 8.81
C PRO A 410 -3.05 -18.35 8.21
N VAL A 411 -3.67 -17.17 8.37
CA VAL A 411 -3.15 -15.88 7.86
C VAL A 411 -3.16 -14.84 8.99
N PHE A 412 -1.97 -14.35 9.36
CA PHE A 412 -1.82 -13.19 10.24
C PHE A 412 -1.79 -11.92 9.38
N MET A 413 -2.55 -10.90 9.77
CA MET A 413 -2.69 -9.65 9.04
C MET A 413 -2.31 -8.49 9.93
N THR A 414 -1.52 -7.56 9.40
CA THR A 414 -1.24 -6.26 10.01
C THR A 414 -1.57 -5.15 9.02
N SER A 415 -1.79 -3.93 9.51
CA SER A 415 -2.08 -2.77 8.65
C SER A 415 -0.80 -2.21 8.01
N GLY A 416 -0.95 -1.67 6.80
CA GLY A 416 -0.03 -0.79 6.09
C GLY A 416 -0.61 0.62 5.97
N ASN A 417 0.00 1.49 5.18
CA ASN A 417 -0.50 2.86 4.99
C ASN A 417 -1.61 2.95 3.94
N HIS A 418 -1.66 2.06 2.95
CA HIS A 418 -2.65 2.16 1.88
C HIS A 418 -4.08 1.81 2.33
N GLU A 419 -4.26 1.08 3.43
CA GLU A 419 -5.58 0.92 4.07
C GLU A 419 -6.17 2.26 4.54
N ALA A 420 -5.35 3.30 4.73
CA ALA A 420 -5.80 4.64 5.09
C ALA A 420 -6.02 5.58 3.89
N TYR A 421 -5.70 5.14 2.67
CA TYR A 421 -5.81 5.97 1.49
C TYR A 421 -7.24 6.01 0.99
N GLN A 422 -7.79 7.22 0.83
CA GLN A 422 -9.21 7.38 0.52
C GLN A 422 -9.50 7.25 -0.97
N VAL A 423 -8.81 8.04 -1.79
CA VAL A 423 -9.18 8.24 -3.20
C VAL A 423 -8.04 7.85 -4.13
N PRO A 424 -8.33 7.36 -5.33
CA PRO A 424 -7.27 6.90 -6.20
C PRO A 424 -6.62 8.05 -6.96
N TYR A 425 -5.49 7.80 -7.60
CA TYR A 425 -4.80 8.74 -8.49
C TYR A 425 -4.63 8.14 -9.89
N GLY A 426 -4.27 8.95 -10.89
CA GLY A 426 -3.89 8.48 -12.22
C GLY A 426 -2.52 7.76 -12.26
N ILE A 427 -1.84 7.78 -13.39
CA ILE A 427 -0.48 7.23 -13.56
C ILE A 427 0.62 8.31 -13.57
N SER A 428 0.30 9.61 -13.47
CA SER A 428 1.30 10.69 -13.38
C SER A 428 1.74 10.95 -11.92
N ALA A 429 3.01 11.30 -11.73
CA ALA A 429 3.72 11.34 -10.45
C ALA A 429 3.32 12.49 -9.56
N ARG A 430 3.56 12.22 -8.28
CA ARG A 430 3.72 13.23 -7.25
C ARG A 430 5.12 13.85 -7.40
N VAL A 431 5.14 15.17 -7.56
CA VAL A 431 6.16 16.13 -7.11
C VAL A 431 7.62 15.65 -7.03
N GLU A 432 8.48 16.18 -7.89
CA GLU A 432 9.91 16.34 -7.56
C GLU A 432 10.13 17.63 -6.75
N ALA A 433 11.11 17.61 -5.85
CA ALA A 433 11.57 18.80 -5.14
C ALA A 433 12.08 19.87 -6.13
N GLY A 434 11.45 21.05 -6.12
CA GLY A 434 11.90 22.22 -6.88
C GLY A 434 11.00 22.67 -8.03
N ASP A 435 10.04 21.85 -8.50
CA ASP A 435 9.03 22.31 -9.48
C ASP A 435 7.76 22.80 -8.78
N MET A 436 7.82 24.05 -8.31
CA MET A 436 6.71 24.71 -7.63
C MET A 436 5.53 25.06 -8.55
N GLU A 437 5.65 24.88 -9.87
CA GLU A 437 4.57 25.15 -10.84
C GLU A 437 3.76 23.90 -11.18
N ASN A 438 4.19 22.71 -10.75
CA ASN A 438 3.46 21.47 -10.98
C ASN A 438 2.06 21.49 -10.34
N TRP A 439 1.05 21.05 -11.10
CA TRP A 439 -0.34 21.07 -10.66
C TRP A 439 -0.59 20.28 -9.36
N ALA A 440 -0.05 19.06 -9.24
CA ALA A 440 -0.23 18.22 -8.06
C ALA A 440 0.56 18.73 -6.85
N PHE A 441 1.72 19.35 -7.06
CA PHE A 441 2.46 20.03 -5.99
C PHE A 441 1.66 21.20 -5.43
N LYS A 442 1.18 22.07 -6.32
CA LYS A 442 0.37 23.23 -5.94
C LYS A 442 -0.92 22.80 -5.23
N LEU A 443 -1.54 21.69 -5.66
CA LEU A 443 -2.67 21.09 -4.96
C LEU A 443 -2.30 20.75 -3.51
N GLY A 444 -1.23 19.98 -3.29
CA GLY A 444 -0.78 19.64 -1.93
C GLY A 444 -0.40 20.88 -1.09
N VAL A 445 0.19 21.92 -1.68
CA VAL A 445 0.47 23.18 -0.96
C VAL A 445 -0.83 23.87 -0.54
N LEU A 446 -1.78 24.01 -1.45
CA LEU A 446 -3.08 24.66 -1.20
C LEU A 446 -3.90 23.89 -0.15
N GLU A 447 -3.90 22.55 -0.21
CA GLU A 447 -4.55 21.71 0.80
C GLU A 447 -3.95 21.91 2.19
N THR A 448 -2.62 21.94 2.28
CA THR A 448 -1.91 22.22 3.53
C THR A 448 -2.31 23.59 4.09
N ALA A 449 -2.34 24.62 3.24
CA ALA A 449 -2.68 25.98 3.63
C ALA A 449 -4.14 26.13 4.06
N SER A 450 -5.04 25.33 3.49
CA SER A 450 -6.48 25.34 3.80
C SER A 450 -6.86 24.49 5.01
N ASP A 451 -5.93 23.69 5.56
CA ASP A 451 -6.17 22.76 6.67
C ASP A 451 -5.61 23.33 8.00
N PRO A 452 -6.49 23.78 8.92
CA PRO A 452 -6.07 24.35 10.20
C PRO A 452 -5.29 23.37 11.10
N ALA A 453 -5.55 22.06 10.99
CA ALA A 453 -4.86 21.05 11.80
C ALA A 453 -3.40 20.89 11.35
N LYS A 454 -3.18 20.83 10.03
CA LYS A 454 -1.84 20.73 9.43
C LYS A 454 -1.03 22.01 9.56
N LEU A 455 -1.67 23.19 9.47
CA LEU A 455 -1.03 24.46 9.80
C LEU A 455 -0.53 24.47 11.26
N GLY A 456 -1.31 23.88 12.17
CA GLY A 456 -0.91 23.68 13.57
C GLY A 456 0.31 22.77 13.71
N GLU A 457 0.40 21.69 12.94
CA GLU A 457 1.57 20.80 12.91
C GLU A 457 2.81 21.45 12.32
N ILE A 458 2.69 22.23 11.25
CA ILE A 458 3.79 22.99 10.66
C ILE A 458 4.30 24.07 11.62
N ALA A 459 3.37 24.76 12.32
CA ALA A 459 3.73 25.69 13.38
C ALA A 459 4.46 24.95 14.52
N LYS A 460 3.99 23.77 14.94
CA LYS A 460 4.67 22.92 15.94
C LYS A 460 6.08 22.53 15.47
N ALA A 461 6.24 22.08 14.22
CA ALA A 461 7.52 21.70 13.62
C ALA A 461 8.51 22.86 13.53
N THR A 462 8.02 24.07 13.26
CA THR A 462 8.85 25.29 13.21
C THR A 462 9.33 25.71 14.61
N VAL A 463 8.47 25.53 15.63
CA VAL A 463 8.79 25.79 17.04
C VAL A 463 9.73 24.71 17.62
N SER A 464 9.63 23.46 17.17
CA SER A 464 10.54 22.38 17.61
C SER A 464 11.87 22.35 16.84
N ALA A 465 11.90 22.83 15.59
CA ALA A 465 13.15 23.03 14.81
C ALA A 465 14.05 24.14 15.37
N SER A 466 13.52 25.01 16.23
CA SER A 466 14.26 26.08 16.90
C SER A 466 14.78 25.70 18.30
N GLY A 467 15.18 24.43 18.50
CA GLY A 467 15.56 23.89 19.81
C GLY A 467 16.98 23.32 19.91
N GLY A 468 17.87 24.08 20.55
CA GLY A 468 19.15 23.59 21.09
C GLY A 468 19.74 24.59 22.09
N ALA A 469 20.41 25.63 21.59
CA ALA A 469 21.12 26.60 22.43
C ALA A 469 20.21 27.62 23.19
N LEU A 470 18.98 27.87 22.73
CA LEU A 470 18.03 28.79 23.39
C LEU A 470 17.15 28.09 24.44
N ARG A 471 17.06 26.76 24.41
CA ARG A 471 16.15 25.98 25.28
C ARG A 471 16.66 25.94 26.73
N GLU A 472 17.97 25.89 26.95
CA GLU A 472 18.56 25.94 28.29
C GLU A 472 18.45 27.34 28.95
N GLN A 473 18.44 28.43 28.16
CA GLN A 473 18.16 29.78 28.70
C GLN A 473 16.67 30.06 28.90
N ALA A 474 15.78 29.45 28.11
CA ALA A 474 14.33 29.65 28.21
C ALA A 474 13.65 28.78 29.28
N GLN A 475 14.15 27.56 29.55
CA GLN A 475 13.54 26.61 30.50
C GLN A 475 13.38 27.21 31.91
N GLY A 476 14.37 27.97 32.39
CA GLY A 476 14.29 28.65 33.70
C GLY A 476 13.24 29.78 33.79
N THR A 477 12.80 30.32 32.66
CA THR A 477 11.76 31.36 32.57
C THR A 477 10.38 30.75 32.28
N VAL A 478 10.34 29.69 31.47
CA VAL A 478 9.12 28.94 31.14
C VAL A 478 8.61 28.16 32.35
N ASP A 479 9.46 27.55 33.17
CA ASP A 479 9.03 26.81 34.36
C ASP A 479 8.40 27.73 35.43
N LYS A 480 8.90 28.97 35.56
CA LYS A 480 8.31 30.00 36.44
C LYS A 480 6.99 30.55 35.89
N THR A 481 6.87 30.67 34.58
CA THR A 481 5.65 31.20 33.92
C THR A 481 4.56 30.12 33.84
N ALA A 482 4.92 28.85 33.63
CA ALA A 482 4.01 27.70 33.62
C ALA A 482 3.45 27.39 35.02
N GLY A 483 4.25 27.55 36.08
CA GLY A 483 3.76 27.47 37.47
C GLY A 483 2.77 28.59 37.82
N TRP A 484 2.96 29.79 37.27
CA TRP A 484 2.04 30.91 37.45
C TRP A 484 0.75 30.76 36.63
N PHE A 485 0.83 30.29 35.38
CA PHE A 485 -0.34 30.14 34.50
C PHE A 485 -1.27 28.99 34.92
N LYS A 486 -0.71 27.86 35.38
CA LYS A 486 -1.47 26.72 35.90
C LYS A 486 -2.21 27.08 37.20
N SER A 487 -1.61 27.91 38.05
CA SER A 487 -2.27 28.40 39.28
C SER A 487 -3.34 29.46 39.00
N ALA A 488 -3.23 30.23 37.91
CA ALA A 488 -4.20 31.27 37.54
C ALA A 488 -5.40 30.77 36.71
N THR A 489 -5.25 29.69 35.93
CA THR A 489 -6.26 29.28 34.92
C THR A 489 -6.78 27.85 35.04
N GLY A 490 -6.12 27.00 35.85
CA GLY A 490 -6.50 25.60 36.04
C GLY A 490 -6.27 24.69 34.83
N LEU A 491 -5.68 25.20 33.73
CA LEU A 491 -5.40 24.44 32.50
C LEU A 491 -3.90 24.21 32.30
N ASP A 492 -3.56 23.11 31.66
CA ASP A 492 -2.19 22.79 31.27
C ASP A 492 -1.75 23.65 30.05
N PRO A 493 -0.55 24.25 30.05
CA PRO A 493 -0.09 25.14 28.97
C PRO A 493 -0.04 24.49 27.58
N SER A 494 0.14 23.17 27.51
CA SER A 494 0.21 22.43 26.25
C SER A 494 -1.16 22.36 25.52
N GLU A 495 -2.25 22.19 26.27
CA GLU A 495 -3.61 22.22 25.73
C GLU A 495 -4.07 23.65 25.36
N ALA A 496 -3.60 24.67 26.09
CA ALA A 496 -3.94 26.07 25.82
C ALA A 496 -3.30 26.59 24.52
N ALA A 497 -2.04 26.19 24.24
CA ALA A 497 -1.35 26.54 23.01
C ALA A 497 -2.00 25.90 21.76
N GLU A 498 -2.49 24.67 21.88
CA GLU A 498 -3.21 23.97 20.81
C GLU A 498 -4.55 24.64 20.48
N ARG A 499 -5.34 24.98 21.50
CA ARG A 499 -6.61 25.71 21.30
C ARG A 499 -6.39 27.14 20.80
N ALA A 500 -5.30 27.81 21.18
CA ALA A 500 -4.96 29.14 20.71
C ALA A 500 -4.48 29.14 19.25
N ALA A 501 -3.63 28.19 18.86
CA ALA A 501 -3.17 28.02 17.47
C ALA A 501 -4.32 27.68 16.52
N GLN A 502 -5.24 26.79 16.93
CA GLN A 502 -6.45 26.47 16.16
C GLN A 502 -7.39 27.67 16.00
N ARG A 503 -7.55 28.49 17.05
CA ARG A 503 -8.36 29.73 16.99
C ARG A 503 -7.70 30.80 16.09
N ALA A 504 -6.38 30.93 16.13
CA ALA A 504 -5.64 31.87 15.30
C ALA A 504 -5.66 31.46 13.81
N ALA A 505 -5.48 30.18 13.50
CA ALA A 505 -5.60 29.64 12.14
C ALA A 505 -7.01 29.89 11.55
N LYS A 506 -8.06 29.77 12.38
CA LYS A 506 -9.45 30.02 11.96
C LYS A 506 -9.77 31.50 11.70
N ALA A 507 -9.06 32.44 12.33
CA ALA A 507 -9.26 33.89 12.18
C ALA A 507 -8.39 34.53 11.08
N ALA A 508 -7.30 33.86 10.69
CA ALA A 508 -6.29 34.37 9.74
C ALA A 508 -6.83 34.82 8.37
N PRO A 509 -7.80 34.13 7.72
CA PRO A 509 -8.29 34.56 6.41
C PRO A 509 -9.02 35.91 6.44
N GLY A 510 -9.78 36.17 7.52
CA GLY A 510 -10.48 37.46 7.70
C GLY A 510 -9.49 38.62 7.88
N ILE A 511 -8.43 38.40 8.66
CA ILE A 511 -7.37 39.39 8.89
C ILE A 511 -6.61 39.69 7.59
N ALA A 512 -6.30 38.68 6.79
CA ALA A 512 -5.64 38.87 5.49
C ALA A 512 -6.48 39.74 4.54
N ARG A 513 -7.80 39.54 4.51
CA ARG A 513 -8.73 40.34 3.71
C ARG A 513 -8.73 41.81 4.11
N ASP A 514 -8.84 42.09 5.41
CA ASP A 514 -8.84 43.45 5.94
C ASP A 514 -7.51 44.19 5.68
N VAL A 515 -6.38 43.48 5.76
CA VAL A 515 -5.05 44.03 5.45
C VAL A 515 -4.90 44.31 3.95
N ALA A 516 -5.38 43.43 3.08
CA ALA A 516 -5.34 43.64 1.63
C ALA A 516 -6.19 44.85 1.20
N GLU A 517 -7.37 45.06 1.80
CA GLU A 517 -8.20 46.25 1.55
C GLU A 517 -7.52 47.55 1.98
N ARG A 518 -6.86 47.56 3.14
CA ARG A 518 -6.09 48.73 3.59
C ARG A 518 -4.91 49.04 2.67
N LEU A 519 -4.21 48.01 2.18
CA LEU A 519 -3.10 48.19 1.24
C LEU A 519 -3.56 48.68 -0.14
N ARG A 520 -4.78 48.34 -0.58
CA ARG A 520 -5.39 48.88 -1.83
C ARG A 520 -5.72 50.37 -1.76
N GLY A 521 -5.97 50.90 -0.55
CA GLY A 521 -6.19 52.33 -0.32
C GLY A 521 -4.93 53.19 -0.41
N ILE A 522 -3.75 52.57 -0.56
CA ILE A 522 -2.46 53.26 -0.69
C ILE A 522 -2.07 53.29 -2.16
N ASP A 523 -1.91 54.50 -2.72
CA ASP A 523 -1.50 54.68 -4.12
C ASP A 523 0.02 54.50 -4.28
N ASP A 524 0.48 53.25 -4.15
CA ASP A 524 1.87 52.83 -4.32
C ASP A 524 1.94 51.44 -4.96
N ASP A 525 2.85 51.27 -5.93
CA ASP A 525 2.96 50.01 -6.69
C ASP A 525 3.47 48.82 -5.87
N ARG A 526 4.28 49.08 -4.83
CA ARG A 526 4.70 48.03 -3.89
C ARG A 526 3.56 47.66 -2.95
N ALA A 527 2.75 48.62 -2.51
CA ALA A 527 1.54 48.39 -1.72
C ALA A 527 0.50 47.58 -2.51
N ARG A 528 0.27 47.90 -3.80
CA ARG A 528 -0.58 47.11 -4.71
C ARG A 528 -0.07 45.67 -4.89
N SER A 529 1.25 45.50 -5.08
CA SER A 529 1.88 44.17 -5.18
C SER A 529 1.77 43.36 -3.89
N LEU A 530 1.95 44.00 -2.73
CA LEU A 530 1.81 43.37 -1.42
C LEU A 530 0.35 43.01 -1.11
N ALA A 531 -0.60 43.89 -1.45
CA ALA A 531 -2.04 43.62 -1.32
C ALA A 531 -2.43 42.34 -2.08
N LYS A 532 -1.94 42.19 -3.32
CA LYS A 532 -2.18 41.00 -4.14
C LYS A 532 -1.60 39.73 -3.49
N LYS A 533 -0.41 39.79 -2.90
CA LYS A 533 0.19 38.65 -2.19
C LYS A 533 -0.57 38.27 -0.92
N VAL A 534 -1.01 39.26 -0.14
CA VAL A 534 -1.80 39.04 1.09
C VAL A 534 -3.18 38.48 0.76
N GLU A 535 -3.82 38.97 -0.31
CA GLU A 535 -5.09 38.45 -0.81
C GLU A 535 -4.97 37.00 -1.28
N SER A 536 -3.94 36.68 -2.07
CA SER A 536 -3.66 35.30 -2.48
C SER A 536 -3.39 34.37 -1.28
N ALA A 537 -2.69 34.85 -0.25
CA ALA A 537 -2.48 34.07 0.97
C ALA A 537 -3.80 33.86 1.75
N GLY A 538 -4.66 34.89 1.84
CA GLY A 538 -6.00 34.79 2.41
C GLY A 538 -6.87 33.78 1.70
N GLN A 539 -6.88 33.81 0.37
CA GLN A 539 -7.65 32.90 -0.49
C GLN A 539 -7.12 31.45 -0.46
N ALA A 540 -5.82 31.25 -0.20
CA ALA A 540 -5.28 29.92 0.05
C ALA A 540 -5.75 29.37 1.40
N MET A 541 -5.78 30.20 2.44
CA MET A 541 -6.21 29.81 3.80
C MET A 541 -7.71 29.57 3.93
N ASP A 542 -8.57 30.30 3.18
CA ASP A 542 -10.02 30.06 3.17
C ASP A 542 -10.47 28.97 2.18
N GLY A 543 -9.54 28.38 1.43
CA GLY A 543 -9.80 27.30 0.46
C GLY A 543 -10.31 27.77 -0.90
N SER A 544 -10.48 29.08 -1.15
CA SER A 544 -10.95 29.58 -2.45
C SER A 544 -9.99 29.28 -3.61
N GLU A 545 -8.68 29.42 -3.39
CA GLU A 545 -7.66 29.09 -4.40
C GLU A 545 -7.59 27.57 -4.65
N LEU A 546 -7.78 26.74 -3.62
CA LEU A 546 -7.88 25.28 -3.77
C LEU A 546 -9.07 24.90 -4.66
N ALA A 547 -10.24 25.49 -4.40
CA ALA A 547 -11.45 25.23 -5.19
C ALA A 547 -11.33 25.69 -6.65
N LYS A 548 -10.57 26.76 -6.91
CA LYS A 548 -10.26 27.23 -8.26
C LYS A 548 -9.28 26.29 -8.97
N HIS A 549 -8.21 25.88 -8.29
CA HIS A 549 -7.18 24.97 -8.81
C HIS A 549 -7.76 23.62 -9.24
N LEU A 550 -8.69 23.05 -8.45
CA LEU A 550 -9.39 21.80 -8.78
C LEU A 550 -10.27 21.87 -10.04
N LYS A 551 -10.63 23.08 -10.52
CA LYS A 551 -11.42 23.27 -11.75
C LYS A 551 -10.55 23.36 -13.01
N GLU A 552 -9.23 23.42 -12.87
CA GLU A 552 -8.30 23.50 -14.00
C GLU A 552 -8.04 22.11 -14.61
N LEU A 553 -9.10 21.43 -15.07
CA LEU A 553 -9.07 20.02 -15.52
C LEU A 553 -8.05 19.75 -16.62
N GLU A 554 -7.93 20.65 -17.59
CA GLU A 554 -6.95 20.53 -18.66
C GLU A 554 -5.51 20.64 -18.13
N ALA A 555 -5.27 21.50 -17.13
CA ALA A 555 -3.95 21.61 -16.50
C ALA A 555 -3.61 20.36 -15.66
N ALA A 556 -4.60 19.80 -14.98
CA ALA A 556 -4.47 18.54 -14.22
C ALA A 556 -4.19 17.32 -15.10
N SER A 557 -4.54 17.38 -16.39
CA SER A 557 -4.32 16.32 -17.37
C SER A 557 -3.00 16.43 -18.16
N LYS A 558 -2.23 17.51 -17.99
CA LYS A 558 -1.01 17.73 -18.79
C LYS A 558 0.10 16.78 -18.41
N TRP A 559 0.76 16.20 -19.42
CA TRP A 559 2.02 15.50 -19.23
C TRP A 559 3.07 16.39 -18.58
N THR A 560 3.76 15.83 -17.58
CA THR A 560 5.01 16.40 -17.07
C THR A 560 6.10 15.35 -17.12
N ARG A 561 7.21 15.68 -17.79
CA ARG A 561 8.37 14.78 -17.95
C ARG A 561 9.00 14.44 -16.60
N GLY A 562 9.49 13.21 -16.46
CA GLY A 562 10.13 12.72 -15.22
C GLY A 562 9.16 12.54 -14.06
N LYS A 563 7.85 12.57 -14.36
CA LYS A 563 6.78 12.60 -13.38
C LYS A 563 5.63 11.70 -13.83
N ALA A 564 5.94 10.48 -14.28
CA ALA A 564 4.98 9.37 -14.20
C ALA A 564 5.17 8.74 -12.82
N ASN A 565 4.10 8.45 -12.07
CA ASN A 565 4.24 7.87 -10.73
C ASN A 565 5.08 6.60 -10.90
N GLU A 566 6.30 6.64 -10.35
CA GLU A 566 7.44 5.91 -10.91
C GLU A 566 7.22 4.39 -10.88
N GLY A 567 6.31 3.90 -10.02
CA GLY A 567 5.85 2.50 -10.00
C GLY A 567 4.62 2.22 -10.87
N MET A 568 3.59 3.07 -10.93
CA MET A 568 2.22 2.63 -11.30
C MET A 568 2.08 1.92 -12.66
N SER A 569 2.62 2.47 -13.76
CA SER A 569 2.53 1.77 -15.06
C SER A 569 3.34 0.48 -15.06
N ARG A 570 4.53 0.48 -14.45
CA ARG A 570 5.38 -0.70 -14.27
C ARG A 570 4.71 -1.76 -13.39
N ASP A 571 4.06 -1.35 -12.31
CA ASP A 571 3.35 -2.21 -11.36
C ASP A 571 2.23 -3.00 -12.07
N HIS A 572 1.57 -2.36 -13.05
CA HIS A 572 0.61 -2.99 -13.96
C HIS A 572 1.26 -3.75 -15.13
N ASN A 573 2.59 -3.83 -15.19
CA ASN A 573 3.38 -4.39 -16.28
C ASN A 573 3.10 -3.71 -17.64
N MET A 574 2.91 -2.39 -17.69
CA MET A 574 2.61 -1.59 -18.90
C MET A 574 3.69 -0.54 -19.21
N THR A 575 3.93 -0.25 -20.50
CA THR A 575 4.70 0.93 -20.90
C THR A 575 3.93 2.21 -20.54
N VAL A 576 4.60 3.36 -20.48
CA VAL A 576 3.91 4.62 -20.17
C VAL A 576 2.86 4.93 -21.23
N TYR A 577 3.18 4.68 -22.49
CA TYR A 577 2.26 4.86 -23.61
C TYR A 577 1.03 3.94 -23.52
N GLU A 578 1.22 2.65 -23.23
CA GLU A 578 0.12 1.68 -23.07
C GLU A 578 -0.78 2.04 -21.88
N ALA A 579 -0.19 2.45 -20.76
CA ALA A 579 -0.94 2.88 -19.60
C ALA A 579 -1.74 4.16 -19.90
N CYS A 580 -1.14 5.14 -20.56
CA CYS A 580 -1.86 6.34 -20.99
C CYS A 580 -3.04 5.99 -21.90
N LEU A 581 -2.85 5.08 -22.87
CA LEU A 581 -3.95 4.61 -23.73
C LEU A 581 -5.10 3.97 -22.94
N ALA A 582 -4.80 3.18 -21.92
CA ALA A 582 -5.81 2.51 -21.12
C ALA A 582 -6.61 3.50 -20.24
N TYR A 583 -5.94 4.48 -19.63
CA TYR A 583 -6.57 5.51 -18.78
C TYR A 583 -7.25 6.63 -19.60
N GLY A 584 -6.72 6.93 -20.78
CA GLY A 584 -7.15 8.05 -21.61
C GLY A 584 -6.55 9.40 -21.19
N PRO A 585 -7.04 10.52 -21.77
CA PRO A 585 -6.50 11.87 -21.56
C PRO A 585 -6.50 12.40 -20.12
N THR A 586 -7.12 11.69 -19.17
CA THR A 586 -7.17 12.04 -17.75
C THR A 586 -6.20 11.24 -16.89
N TYR A 587 -5.30 10.48 -17.52
CA TYR A 587 -4.30 9.64 -16.86
C TYR A 587 -3.45 10.40 -15.83
N GLY A 588 -3.30 11.73 -15.95
CA GLY A 588 -2.47 12.53 -15.06
C GLY A 588 -3.16 13.05 -13.79
N GLN A 589 -4.47 12.92 -13.68
CA GLN A 589 -5.23 13.58 -12.62
C GLN A 589 -5.00 12.96 -11.23
N ALA A 590 -4.92 13.82 -10.21
CA ALA A 590 -4.93 13.46 -8.80
C ALA A 590 -5.94 14.33 -8.05
N LEU A 591 -6.55 13.80 -6.99
CA LEU A 591 -7.57 14.54 -6.21
C LEU A 591 -7.02 15.24 -4.99
N THR A 592 -5.94 14.70 -4.43
CA THR A 592 -5.32 15.21 -3.21
C THR A 592 -3.82 14.91 -3.21
N GLY A 593 -3.04 15.84 -2.67
CA GLY A 593 -1.65 15.62 -2.30
C GLY A 593 -1.49 14.92 -0.94
N PHE A 594 -2.58 14.78 -0.17
CA PHE A 594 -2.65 14.12 1.14
C PHE A 594 -3.78 13.09 1.17
N ASN A 595 -3.46 11.86 0.82
CA ASN A 595 -4.48 10.82 0.71
C ASN A 595 -4.68 10.00 1.99
N PHE A 596 -3.72 10.06 2.91
CA PHE A 596 -3.79 9.35 4.18
C PHE A 596 -4.77 10.00 5.14
N ASP A 597 -5.70 9.21 5.65
CA ASP A 597 -6.52 9.54 6.81
C ASP A 597 -6.67 8.29 7.69
N GLY A 598 -6.16 8.35 8.92
CA GLY A 598 -6.26 7.24 9.87
C GLY A 598 -7.71 6.87 10.23
N GLY A 599 -8.69 7.73 9.93
CA GLY A 599 -10.11 7.41 9.99
C GLY A 599 -10.58 6.37 8.97
N GLN A 600 -9.82 6.12 7.90
CA GLN A 600 -10.19 5.20 6.81
C GLN A 600 -9.81 3.74 7.07
N PHE A 601 -9.06 3.44 8.14
CA PHE A 601 -8.79 2.05 8.56
C PHE A 601 -10.03 1.30 9.08
N ASP A 602 -11.21 1.91 9.06
CA ASP A 602 -12.43 1.37 9.65
C ASP A 602 -12.79 -0.01 9.08
N TRP A 603 -12.72 -0.20 7.76
CA TRP A 603 -12.93 -1.50 7.11
C TRP A 603 -11.93 -2.54 7.57
N PHE A 604 -10.64 -2.22 7.62
CA PHE A 604 -9.62 -3.17 8.05
C PHE A 604 -9.92 -3.72 9.45
N TYR A 605 -10.22 -2.83 10.40
CA TYR A 605 -10.47 -3.22 11.79
C TYR A 605 -11.90 -3.75 12.05
N ALA A 606 -12.84 -3.46 11.16
CA ALA A 606 -14.16 -4.09 11.16
C ALA A 606 -14.10 -5.55 10.68
N LEU A 607 -13.30 -5.83 9.65
CA LEU A 607 -13.35 -7.11 8.95
C LEU A 607 -12.31 -8.14 9.39
N PHE A 608 -11.09 -7.68 9.65
CA PHE A 608 -9.94 -8.60 9.80
C PHE A 608 -9.59 -8.83 11.26
N THR A 609 -9.35 -7.76 12.02
CA THR A 609 -8.89 -7.90 13.41
C THR A 609 -9.14 -6.62 14.20
N PRO A 610 -9.43 -6.68 15.52
CA PRO A 610 -9.45 -5.50 16.38
C PRO A 610 -8.08 -5.15 16.98
N LEU A 611 -7.04 -5.96 16.73
CA LEU A 611 -5.70 -5.80 17.27
C LEU A 611 -4.79 -5.07 16.26
N ALA A 612 -3.87 -4.24 16.74
CA ALA A 612 -2.85 -3.59 15.91
C ALA A 612 -1.54 -4.40 15.87
N ASP A 613 -1.08 -4.86 17.03
CA ASP A 613 0.14 -5.64 17.23
C ASP A 613 -0.14 -6.85 18.12
N ILE A 614 0.60 -7.96 17.95
CA ILE A 614 0.45 -9.17 18.77
C ILE A 614 1.76 -9.94 18.93
N VAL A 615 1.90 -10.65 20.05
CA VAL A 615 2.94 -11.68 20.24
C VAL A 615 2.30 -13.04 20.48
N VAL A 616 2.69 -14.02 19.68
CA VAL A 616 2.20 -15.41 19.75
C VAL A 616 3.34 -16.35 20.13
N ALA A 617 3.22 -17.01 21.27
CA ALA A 617 4.11 -18.08 21.73
C ALA A 617 3.54 -19.45 21.30
N TYR A 618 3.72 -19.81 20.03
CA TYR A 618 3.11 -21.01 19.46
C TYR A 618 3.56 -22.28 20.18
N GLY A 619 2.60 -23.06 20.68
CA GLY A 619 2.80 -24.36 21.32
C GLY A 619 2.98 -24.34 22.84
N ALA A 620 3.05 -23.15 23.45
CA ALA A 620 2.89 -22.97 24.88
C ALA A 620 1.42 -23.19 25.28
N GLU A 621 1.20 -23.83 26.43
CA GLU A 621 -0.13 -23.88 27.05
C GLU A 621 -0.48 -22.48 27.58
N SER A 622 -1.77 -22.15 27.71
CA SER A 622 -2.19 -20.85 28.26
C SER A 622 -1.68 -20.63 29.69
N ASP A 623 -1.53 -21.70 30.49
CA ASP A 623 -1.03 -21.68 31.88
C ASP A 623 0.47 -21.79 32.03
N ASP A 624 1.20 -21.90 30.92
CA ASP A 624 2.64 -21.72 30.92
C ASP A 624 2.99 -20.23 31.07
N ALA A 625 3.10 -19.80 32.33
CA ALA A 625 3.47 -18.43 32.71
C ALA A 625 4.84 -18.00 32.16
N THR A 626 5.73 -18.94 31.83
CA THR A 626 7.07 -18.63 31.30
C THR A 626 7.13 -18.67 29.78
N GLY A 627 6.19 -19.37 29.12
CA GLY A 627 6.23 -19.71 27.71
C GLY A 627 7.34 -20.68 27.33
N ALA A 628 7.89 -21.43 28.29
CA ALA A 628 8.95 -22.42 28.06
C ALA A 628 8.53 -23.55 27.11
N GLY A 629 7.22 -23.85 27.03
CA GLY A 629 6.63 -24.84 26.12
C GLY A 629 6.49 -24.35 24.67
N ALA A 630 6.81 -23.08 24.38
CA ALA A 630 6.75 -22.55 23.02
C ALA A 630 7.69 -23.33 22.09
N LEU A 631 7.23 -23.59 20.87
CA LEU A 631 8.02 -24.16 19.77
C LEU A 631 8.60 -23.07 18.86
N GLN A 632 7.99 -21.87 18.90
CA GLN A 632 8.35 -20.70 18.12
C GLN A 632 7.60 -19.48 18.68
N VAL A 633 8.21 -18.29 18.56
CA VAL A 633 7.58 -17.01 18.88
C VAL A 633 7.42 -16.19 17.60
N ILE A 634 6.24 -15.62 17.39
CA ILE A 634 5.90 -14.80 16.21
C ILE A 634 5.37 -13.45 16.71
N ALA A 635 5.89 -12.36 16.15
CA ALA A 635 5.55 -10.99 16.55
C ALA A 635 5.24 -10.11 15.33
N PRO A 636 3.99 -10.12 14.81
CA PRO A 636 3.53 -9.19 13.79
C PRO A 636 3.25 -7.80 14.38
N MET A 637 3.73 -6.75 13.70
CA MET A 637 3.65 -5.35 14.12
C MET A 637 2.99 -4.51 13.02
N GLY A 638 2.01 -3.70 13.39
CA GLY A 638 1.26 -2.82 12.49
C GLY A 638 1.97 -1.52 12.16
N TRP A 639 1.48 -0.84 11.11
CA TRP A 639 1.98 0.47 10.67
C TRP A 639 1.76 1.59 11.69
N GLY A 640 0.61 1.57 12.35
CA GLY A 640 0.11 2.67 13.18
C GLY A 640 -0.98 3.47 12.46
N THR A 641 -1.29 4.65 12.99
CA THR A 641 -2.45 5.46 12.56
C THR A 641 -2.08 6.72 11.79
N ASN A 642 -0.80 6.92 11.46
CA ASN A 642 -0.34 8.10 10.73
C ASN A 642 0.90 7.80 9.87
N GLU A 643 1.09 8.59 8.81
CA GLU A 643 2.26 8.52 7.93
C GLU A 643 2.97 9.88 7.82
N ASN A 644 4.27 9.83 7.51
CA ASN A 644 5.02 10.99 7.08
C ASN A 644 5.59 10.76 5.68
N PHE A 645 5.25 11.63 4.72
CA PHE A 645 5.69 11.52 3.33
C PHE A 645 6.39 12.79 2.83
N LYS A 646 6.69 13.75 3.72
CA LYS A 646 7.38 14.99 3.40
C LYS A 646 8.61 15.21 4.28
N ASN A 647 9.70 15.64 3.67
CA ASN A 647 10.89 16.06 4.38
C ASN A 647 10.84 17.58 4.62
N LEU A 648 10.35 17.99 5.78
CA LEU A 648 10.15 19.41 6.11
C LEU A 648 11.46 20.21 6.23
N GLY A 649 12.63 19.56 6.30
CA GLY A 649 13.91 20.24 6.45
C GLY A 649 14.46 20.86 5.16
N GLU A 650 13.96 20.48 3.97
CA GLU A 650 14.31 21.20 2.71
C GLU A 650 13.62 22.57 2.60
N MET A 651 12.58 22.85 3.41
CA MET A 651 12.00 24.20 3.50
C MET A 651 12.88 25.18 4.29
N ALA A 652 13.97 24.72 4.90
CA ALA A 652 14.94 25.56 5.58
C ALA A 652 16.01 26.10 4.61
N ASP A 653 15.61 27.15 3.90
CA ASP A 653 16.44 28.26 3.39
C ASP A 653 17.56 27.93 2.36
N ASP A 654 17.33 28.34 1.10
CA ASP A 654 18.33 28.40 0.02
C ASP A 654 19.61 29.17 0.42
N ALA A 655 19.51 30.10 1.39
CA ALA A 655 20.66 30.83 1.91
C ALA A 655 21.63 29.95 2.71
N LEU A 656 21.16 28.83 3.30
CA LEU A 656 21.99 27.90 4.07
C LEU A 656 22.71 26.88 3.16
N LYS A 657 22.04 26.40 2.09
CA LYS A 657 22.67 25.60 1.01
C LYS A 657 23.85 26.35 0.36
N LYS A 658 23.72 27.66 0.12
CA LYS A 658 24.78 28.51 -0.45
C LYS A 658 25.98 28.74 0.48
N LYS A 659 25.83 28.52 1.79
CA LYS A 659 26.89 28.71 2.80
C LYS A 659 27.65 27.42 3.14
N GLY A 660 27.33 26.30 2.49
CA GLY A 660 28.02 25.03 2.71
C GLY A 660 27.83 24.44 4.10
N ILE A 661 26.77 24.84 4.83
CA ILE A 661 26.44 24.29 6.15
C ILE A 661 25.58 23.04 5.93
N PRO A 662 26.06 21.83 6.24
CA PRO A 662 25.27 20.62 6.10
C PRO A 662 24.22 20.59 7.23
N LEU A 663 22.99 21.00 6.90
CA LEU A 663 21.85 20.71 7.75
C LEU A 663 21.65 19.18 7.75
N GLY A 664 21.55 18.58 8.94
CA GLY A 664 21.22 17.16 9.07
C GLY A 664 19.81 16.93 8.55
N VAL A 665 19.68 16.38 7.34
CA VAL A 665 18.39 16.05 6.72
C VAL A 665 18.54 14.85 5.78
N ASP A 666 17.49 14.05 5.69
CA ASP A 666 17.45 12.83 4.89
C ASP A 666 17.83 13.09 3.43
N ARG A 667 18.68 12.23 2.87
CA ARG A 667 19.21 12.35 1.50
C ARG A 667 18.17 12.16 0.39
N GLN A 668 16.88 12.07 0.72
CA GLN A 668 15.77 11.73 -0.18
C GLN A 668 15.03 12.95 -0.79
N GLY A 669 15.41 14.19 -0.44
CA GLY A 669 14.75 15.41 -0.95
C GLY A 669 13.43 15.74 -0.23
N ALA A 670 12.65 16.72 -0.74
CA ALA A 670 11.45 17.27 -0.12
C ALA A 670 10.25 16.31 -0.07
N GLY A 671 10.11 15.43 -1.06
CA GLY A 671 9.15 14.31 -1.05
C GLY A 671 9.88 13.01 -0.73
N ILE A 672 9.33 12.19 0.17
CA ILE A 672 9.95 10.93 0.61
C ILE A 672 8.95 9.78 0.46
N LEU A 673 9.46 8.54 0.45
CA LEU A 673 8.59 7.37 0.64
C LEU A 673 7.81 7.53 1.96
N PRO A 674 6.50 7.20 2.00
CA PRO A 674 5.72 7.27 3.22
C PRO A 674 6.39 6.48 4.36
N ARG A 675 6.42 7.05 5.56
CA ARG A 675 7.05 6.44 6.73
C ARG A 675 6.04 6.25 7.86
N ALA A 676 6.20 5.15 8.58
CA ALA A 676 5.40 4.79 9.73
C ALA A 676 5.83 5.63 10.93
N THR A 677 5.05 6.67 11.22
CA THR A 677 5.31 7.60 12.35
C THR A 677 5.21 6.93 13.72
N GLU A 678 4.63 5.74 13.79
CA GLU A 678 4.48 4.94 15.01
C GLU A 678 5.27 3.62 14.97
N SER A 679 6.22 3.47 14.04
CA SER A 679 7.11 2.30 14.01
C SER A 679 7.89 2.18 15.32
N TRP A 680 7.98 0.97 15.86
CA TRP A 680 8.61 0.69 17.16
C TRP A 680 8.12 1.63 18.26
N SER A 681 6.80 1.74 18.41
CA SER A 681 6.17 2.47 19.52
C SER A 681 6.56 1.87 20.88
N THR A 682 6.30 2.60 21.97
CA THR A 682 6.52 2.09 23.34
C THR A 682 5.82 0.75 23.56
N SER A 683 4.57 0.62 23.14
CA SER A 683 3.80 -0.62 23.26
C SER A 683 4.39 -1.75 22.40
N GLN A 684 4.84 -1.46 21.18
CA GLN A 684 5.53 -2.45 20.34
C GLN A 684 6.84 -2.94 20.98
N PHE A 685 7.60 -2.05 21.64
CA PHE A 685 8.78 -2.45 22.40
C PHE A 685 8.46 -3.30 23.64
N GLU A 686 7.37 -3.02 24.36
CA GLU A 686 6.92 -3.88 25.47
C GLU A 686 6.56 -5.29 24.97
N LEU A 687 5.85 -5.38 23.84
CA LEU A 687 5.56 -6.64 23.18
C LEU A 687 6.82 -7.38 22.74
N LEU A 688 7.76 -6.70 22.07
CA LEU A 688 9.02 -7.31 21.67
C LEU A 688 9.84 -7.78 22.88
N THR A 689 9.84 -7.04 23.98
CA THR A 689 10.49 -7.46 25.24
C THR A 689 9.88 -8.75 25.76
N GLN A 690 8.54 -8.89 25.73
CA GLN A 690 7.87 -10.13 26.08
C GLN A 690 8.22 -11.27 25.10
N ALA A 691 8.32 -10.98 23.81
CA ALA A 691 8.74 -11.97 22.81
C ALA A 691 10.18 -12.47 23.06
N GLN A 692 11.11 -11.60 23.48
CA GLN A 692 12.45 -12.01 23.91
C GLN A 692 12.40 -12.91 25.14
N ALA A 693 11.50 -12.61 26.10
CA ALA A 693 11.34 -13.43 27.30
C ALA A 693 10.86 -14.85 26.94
N PHE A 694 9.86 -14.98 26.06
CA PHE A 694 9.40 -16.28 25.56
C PHE A 694 10.49 -17.04 24.79
N LYS A 695 11.23 -16.33 23.91
CA LYS A 695 12.37 -16.93 23.20
C LYS A 695 13.39 -17.49 24.18
N LYS A 696 13.78 -16.69 25.18
CA LYS A 696 14.76 -17.06 26.19
C LYS A 696 14.31 -18.27 27.02
N ALA A 697 13.05 -18.29 27.44
CA ALA A 697 12.50 -19.36 28.28
C ALA A 697 12.40 -20.69 27.52
N SER A 698 11.97 -20.65 26.25
CA SER A 698 11.78 -21.85 25.43
C SER A 698 13.07 -22.34 24.75
N GLY A 699 14.06 -21.46 24.58
CA GLY A 699 15.24 -21.74 23.76
C GLY A 699 14.91 -21.99 22.29
N LYS A 700 13.78 -21.44 21.81
CA LYS A 700 13.32 -21.58 20.41
C LYS A 700 13.49 -20.27 19.65
N THR A 701 12.84 -20.16 18.49
CA THR A 701 13.03 -19.07 17.54
C THR A 701 12.10 -17.90 17.78
N LEU A 702 12.52 -16.70 17.34
CA LEU A 702 11.71 -15.48 17.28
C LEU A 702 11.70 -14.90 15.86
N THR A 703 10.51 -14.79 15.29
CA THR A 703 10.26 -14.11 14.02
C THR A 703 9.46 -12.83 14.26
N VAL A 704 9.96 -11.70 13.77
CA VAL A 704 9.25 -10.42 13.74
C VAL A 704 8.78 -10.14 12.31
N ALA A 705 7.61 -9.54 12.14
CA ALA A 705 7.14 -9.09 10.84
C ALA A 705 6.51 -7.70 10.95
N SER A 706 6.84 -6.80 10.04
CA SER A 706 6.28 -5.44 9.96
C SER A 706 5.98 -5.07 8.51
N HIS A 707 5.02 -4.19 8.27
CA HIS A 707 4.89 -3.61 6.94
C HIS A 707 6.02 -2.61 6.69
N PHE A 708 6.40 -1.76 7.66
CA PHE A 708 7.52 -0.84 7.46
C PHE A 708 8.87 -1.54 7.30
N THR A 709 9.73 -1.01 6.42
CA THR A 709 11.09 -1.51 6.16
C THR A 709 12.13 -0.81 7.02
N ILE A 710 13.08 -1.57 7.56
CA ILE A 710 14.20 -1.02 8.35
C ILE A 710 15.54 -0.97 7.60
N VAL A 711 15.71 -1.78 6.55
CA VAL A 711 16.89 -1.80 5.69
C VAL A 711 16.42 -2.05 4.26
N SER A 712 16.75 -1.13 3.36
CA SER A 712 16.64 -1.31 1.91
C SER A 712 17.56 -0.28 1.26
N PHE A 713 18.10 -0.65 0.11
CA PHE A 713 19.00 0.21 -0.65
C PHE A 713 18.20 1.13 -1.56
N ASP A 714 18.64 2.37 -1.65
CA ASP A 714 18.11 3.35 -2.61
C ASP A 714 18.15 2.79 -4.03
N GLU A 715 17.19 3.19 -4.86
CA GLU A 715 16.96 2.64 -6.20
C GLU A 715 18.26 2.61 -7.04
N PRO A 716 19.07 3.67 -7.13
CA PRO A 716 20.30 3.67 -7.93
C PRO A 716 21.44 2.82 -7.36
N VAL A 717 21.40 2.44 -6.08
CA VAL A 717 22.50 1.70 -5.43
C VAL A 717 22.34 0.21 -5.66
N PRO A 718 23.23 -0.47 -6.40
CA PRO A 718 23.12 -1.91 -6.66
C PRO A 718 23.37 -2.76 -5.42
N LEU A 719 22.80 -3.97 -5.35
CA LEU A 719 23.07 -4.92 -4.25
C LEU A 719 24.55 -5.33 -4.20
N THR A 720 25.26 -5.36 -5.34
CA THR A 720 26.71 -5.65 -5.40
C THR A 720 27.57 -4.62 -4.66
N SER A 721 27.05 -3.42 -4.38
CA SER A 721 27.75 -2.36 -3.63
C SER A 721 28.28 -2.81 -2.27
N VAL A 722 27.69 -3.86 -1.67
CA VAL A 722 28.20 -4.46 -0.41
C VAL A 722 29.65 -4.95 -0.51
N LYS A 723 30.16 -5.19 -1.72
CA LYS A 723 31.55 -5.62 -1.96
C LYS A 723 32.46 -4.47 -2.39
N ASP A 724 31.90 -3.48 -3.07
CA ASP A 724 32.68 -2.54 -3.88
C ASP A 724 32.67 -1.11 -3.31
N ASN A 725 31.69 -0.75 -2.48
CA ASN A 725 31.58 0.59 -1.92
C ASN A 725 30.92 0.61 -0.53
N VAL A 726 31.75 0.59 0.50
CA VAL A 726 31.30 0.49 1.88
C VAL A 726 30.49 1.72 2.36
N ASP A 727 30.73 2.90 1.79
CA ASP A 727 30.05 4.13 2.19
C ASP A 727 28.60 4.20 1.70
N LEU A 728 28.25 3.43 0.66
CA LEU A 728 26.88 3.33 0.14
C LEU A 728 26.02 2.34 0.92
N VAL A 729 26.63 1.50 1.77
CA VAL A 729 25.96 0.39 2.46
C VAL A 729 26.01 0.51 3.99
N ARG A 730 26.44 1.67 4.50
CA ARG A 730 26.45 2.03 5.92
C ARG A 730 25.36 3.02 6.25
N PHE A 731 24.77 2.89 7.44
CA PHE A 731 23.87 3.88 8.00
C PHE A 731 23.99 3.96 9.53
N TRP A 732 23.52 5.06 10.08
CA TRP A 732 23.41 5.27 11.51
C TRP A 732 21.95 5.11 11.89
N PRO A 733 21.59 4.15 12.74
CA PRO A 733 20.21 4.00 13.15
C PRO A 733 19.83 5.13 14.12
N HIS A 734 18.63 5.70 13.99
CA HIS A 734 18.13 6.79 14.83
C HIS A 734 16.78 6.45 15.45
N ASN A 735 16.47 7.04 16.62
CA ASN A 735 15.17 6.84 17.27
C ASN A 735 14.13 7.90 16.92
N SER A 736 14.48 8.92 16.13
CA SER A 736 13.61 10.06 15.77
C SER A 736 13.88 10.60 14.37
N THR A 737 12.92 11.36 13.85
CA THR A 737 12.89 12.03 12.54
C THR A 737 13.91 13.15 12.36
N THR A 738 14.26 13.82 13.45
CA THR A 738 15.07 15.04 13.40
C THR A 738 16.54 14.68 13.50
N GLY A 739 17.19 14.51 12.37
CA GLY A 739 18.60 14.90 12.28
C GLY A 739 18.67 16.37 12.70
N VAL A 740 19.25 16.66 13.87
CA VAL A 740 19.47 18.04 14.29
C VAL A 740 20.49 18.65 13.31
N PRO A 741 20.42 19.96 12.99
CA PRO A 741 21.51 20.63 12.27
C PRO A 741 22.88 20.29 12.89
N ASN A 742 23.84 19.82 12.08
CA ASN A 742 25.14 19.25 12.48
C ASN A 742 25.15 17.79 13.01
N LEU A 743 24.04 17.06 12.94
CA LEU A 743 24.00 15.60 13.11
C LEU A 743 23.83 14.90 11.75
N GLU A 744 24.32 13.66 11.66
CA GLU A 744 24.20 12.83 10.46
C GLU A 744 22.73 12.45 10.19
N ALA A 745 22.38 12.24 8.92
CA ALA A 745 20.99 12.01 8.50
C ALA A 745 20.45 10.67 9.04
N GLY A 746 19.19 10.68 9.48
CA GLY A 746 18.46 9.49 9.94
C GLY A 746 18.30 8.43 8.86
N PHE A 747 18.13 8.87 7.61
CA PHE A 747 17.96 8.03 6.44
C PHE A 747 18.99 8.37 5.35
N ASN A 748 19.60 7.33 4.80
CA ASN A 748 20.56 7.43 3.71
C ASN A 748 20.33 6.31 2.68
N LYS A 749 21.30 6.12 1.79
CA LYS A 749 21.19 5.18 0.67
C LYS A 749 21.12 3.70 1.06
N ALA A 750 21.46 3.33 2.30
CA ALA A 750 21.46 1.97 2.80
C ALA A 750 20.23 1.62 3.66
N ASN A 751 19.51 2.64 4.13
CA ASN A 751 18.30 2.51 4.93
C ASN A 751 17.21 3.47 4.42
N VAL A 752 16.87 3.41 3.12
CA VAL A 752 15.71 4.12 2.56
C VAL A 752 14.36 3.58 3.07
N GLY A 753 14.38 2.82 4.16
CA GLY A 753 13.24 2.18 4.77
C GLY A 753 12.24 3.18 5.34
N THR A 754 11.08 2.66 5.69
CA THR A 754 9.89 3.42 6.11
C THR A 754 9.68 3.41 7.61
N CYS A 755 10.67 2.95 8.38
CA CYS A 755 10.69 2.95 9.83
C CYS A 755 11.17 4.30 10.41
N GLU A 756 10.25 5.14 10.86
CA GLU A 756 10.53 6.52 11.28
C GLU A 756 11.10 6.66 12.71
N ARG A 757 10.70 5.77 13.62
CA ARG A 757 11.01 5.84 15.05
C ARG A 757 11.61 4.54 15.57
N GLY A 758 12.42 4.64 16.64
CA GLY A 758 12.93 3.50 17.41
C GLY A 758 13.97 2.61 16.72
N LEU A 759 14.53 2.99 15.57
CA LEU A 759 15.43 2.13 14.81
C LEU A 759 16.74 1.81 15.58
N ASN A 760 17.32 2.78 16.29
CA ASN A 760 18.53 2.54 17.09
C ASN A 760 18.26 1.53 18.21
N ASP A 761 17.18 1.72 18.95
CA ASP A 761 16.81 0.82 20.04
C ASP A 761 16.47 -0.58 19.52
N TYR A 762 15.87 -0.69 18.33
CA TYR A 762 15.63 -1.98 17.70
C TYR A 762 16.95 -2.71 17.39
N PHE A 763 17.90 -2.02 16.75
CA PHE A 763 19.22 -2.58 16.42
C PHE A 763 20.04 -2.93 17.67
N GLU A 764 20.03 -2.10 18.72
CA GLU A 764 20.78 -2.33 19.95
C GLU A 764 20.22 -3.48 20.80
N ARG A 765 18.91 -3.72 20.79
CA ARG A 765 18.27 -4.67 21.72
C ARG A 765 17.82 -5.96 21.07
N TYR A 766 17.44 -5.92 19.79
CA TYR A 766 16.73 -7.03 19.14
C TYR A 766 17.46 -7.61 17.94
N VAL A 767 18.31 -6.84 17.24
CA VAL A 767 19.07 -7.33 16.09
C VAL A 767 20.42 -7.93 16.53
N ARG A 768 20.63 -9.20 16.21
CA ARG A 768 21.95 -9.86 16.30
C ARG A 768 22.77 -9.47 15.07
N ALA A 769 23.35 -8.28 15.10
CA ALA A 769 24.35 -7.82 14.15
C ALA A 769 25.76 -8.14 14.67
N GLY A 770 26.70 -8.44 13.77
CA GLY A 770 28.09 -8.76 14.11
C GLY A 770 28.86 -7.64 14.85
N ARG A 771 30.14 -7.93 15.15
CA ARG A 771 31.20 -7.08 15.78
C ARG A 771 30.79 -6.01 16.83
N GLN A 772 30.42 -6.42 18.05
CA GLN A 772 29.06 -6.51 18.59
C GLN A 772 28.60 -5.15 19.19
N ARG A 773 27.28 -4.88 19.27
CA ARG A 773 26.66 -4.49 20.55
C ARG A 773 25.15 -4.78 20.65
N PRO A 774 24.74 -6.02 20.98
CA PRO A 774 23.41 -6.29 21.52
C PRO A 774 23.40 -6.15 23.05
N LYS A 775 22.48 -5.36 23.61
CA LYS A 775 22.22 -5.25 25.07
C LYS A 775 21.06 -6.14 25.52
N GLY A 776 20.27 -6.68 24.60
CA GLY A 776 19.06 -7.46 24.90
C GLY A 776 19.32 -8.92 25.27
N ALA A 777 18.33 -9.53 25.93
CA ALA A 777 18.45 -10.87 26.51
C ALA A 777 18.46 -12.01 25.47
N ALA A 778 17.58 -11.95 24.47
CA ALA A 778 17.52 -12.90 23.35
C ALA A 778 17.14 -12.16 22.06
N GLN A 779 17.86 -12.36 20.96
CA GLN A 779 17.68 -11.55 19.74
C GLN A 779 16.69 -12.19 18.77
N VAL A 780 16.18 -11.38 17.83
CA VAL A 780 15.34 -11.82 16.70
C VAL A 780 16.17 -12.67 15.75
N ASP A 781 15.63 -13.80 15.30
CA ASP A 781 16.30 -14.66 14.29
C ASP A 781 16.04 -14.15 12.88
N TRP A 782 14.78 -13.82 12.59
CA TRP A 782 14.35 -13.32 11.28
C TRP A 782 13.37 -12.17 11.45
N HIS A 783 13.58 -11.10 10.69
CA HIS A 783 12.66 -9.98 10.60
C HIS A 783 12.19 -9.84 9.16
N PHE A 784 10.91 -10.07 8.92
CA PHE A 784 10.25 -9.76 7.65
C PHE A 784 9.80 -8.31 7.59
N SER A 785 10.03 -7.67 6.45
CA SER A 785 9.53 -6.32 6.16
C SER A 785 8.96 -6.20 4.75
N GLY A 786 8.04 -5.24 4.58
CA GLY A 786 7.43 -4.83 3.32
C GLY A 786 7.65 -3.34 3.01
N HIS A 787 6.94 -2.78 2.03
CA HIS A 787 6.96 -1.39 1.57
C HIS A 787 8.08 -0.98 0.61
N SER A 788 9.28 -1.57 0.66
CA SER A 788 10.36 -1.14 -0.25
C SER A 788 10.38 -1.87 -1.60
N HIS A 789 9.57 -2.92 -1.78
CA HIS A 789 9.43 -3.73 -3.01
C HIS A 789 10.70 -4.46 -3.49
N ARG A 790 11.86 -4.15 -2.91
CA ARG A 790 13.19 -4.60 -3.29
C ARG A 790 13.60 -5.83 -2.49
N SER A 791 13.36 -6.99 -3.08
CA SER A 791 13.62 -8.27 -2.41
C SER A 791 15.11 -8.49 -2.10
N ALA A 792 15.43 -8.78 -0.84
CA ALA A 792 16.73 -9.30 -0.44
C ALA A 792 16.71 -9.83 0.99
N VAL A 793 17.63 -10.76 1.26
CA VAL A 793 18.05 -11.15 2.60
C VAL A 793 19.32 -10.36 2.93
N TYR A 794 19.19 -9.43 3.88
CA TYR A 794 20.28 -8.59 4.35
C TYR A 794 20.91 -9.13 5.64
N LYS A 795 22.23 -9.00 5.73
CA LYS A 795 23.01 -9.27 6.94
C LYS A 795 23.77 -8.02 7.33
N ALA A 796 23.72 -7.68 8.61
CA ALA A 796 24.29 -6.45 9.14
C ALA A 796 25.39 -6.72 10.19
N GLN A 797 26.38 -5.84 10.27
CA GLN A 797 27.37 -5.81 11.34
C GLN A 797 27.50 -4.40 11.94
N TRP A 798 27.85 -4.32 13.21
CA TRP A 798 28.30 -3.07 13.79
C TRP A 798 29.72 -2.76 13.29
N SER A 799 29.94 -1.49 12.95
CA SER A 799 31.20 -0.97 12.45
C SER A 799 31.47 0.40 13.06
N ARG A 800 32.69 0.92 12.91
CA ARG A 800 33.08 2.26 13.32
C ARG A 800 33.57 3.03 12.10
N SER A 801 33.11 4.28 11.95
CA SER A 801 33.67 5.18 10.95
C SER A 801 35.03 5.70 11.42
N GLY A 802 36.05 5.65 10.54
CA GLY A 802 37.42 6.04 10.86
C GLY A 802 37.59 7.49 11.32
N ASP A 803 36.67 8.38 10.95
CA ASP A 803 36.77 9.82 11.23
C ASP A 803 35.96 10.29 12.45
N SER A 804 35.00 9.50 12.97
CA SER A 804 34.09 9.95 14.03
C SER A 804 34.00 9.04 15.27
N ASP A 805 34.62 7.85 15.26
CA ASP A 805 34.50 6.79 16.28
C ASP A 805 33.04 6.40 16.65
N LYS A 806 32.06 6.90 15.89
CA LYS A 806 30.63 6.64 16.11
C LYS A 806 30.27 5.23 15.63
N PRO A 807 29.51 4.46 16.42
CA PRO A 807 28.99 3.16 15.97
C PRO A 807 28.01 3.37 14.81
N CYS A 808 28.18 2.59 13.75
CA CYS A 808 27.30 2.55 12.60
C CYS A 808 26.95 1.10 12.26
N VAL A 809 25.89 0.92 11.48
CA VAL A 809 25.48 -0.38 10.92
C VAL A 809 25.99 -0.45 9.49
N GLU A 810 26.70 -1.53 9.18
CA GLU A 810 27.18 -1.85 7.84
C GLU A 810 26.46 -3.10 7.32
N ILE A 811 25.90 -3.00 6.11
CA ILE A 811 25.32 -4.14 5.40
C ILE A 811 26.44 -4.91 4.69
N VAL A 812 26.68 -6.14 5.15
CA VAL A 812 27.78 -7.00 4.67
C VAL A 812 27.32 -8.05 3.66
N SER A 813 26.01 -8.24 3.53
CA SER A 813 25.42 -9.15 2.55
C SER A 813 24.03 -8.66 2.18
N ALA A 814 23.72 -8.71 0.89
CA ALA A 814 22.40 -8.48 0.33
C ALA A 814 22.18 -9.47 -0.81
N ARG A 815 21.27 -10.45 -0.62
CA ARG A 815 21.04 -11.54 -1.59
C ARG A 815 19.55 -11.75 -1.81
N ASP A 816 19.09 -11.52 -3.03
CA ASP A 816 17.73 -11.86 -3.47
C ASP A 816 17.58 -13.39 -3.66
N PRO A 817 16.70 -14.08 -2.91
CA PRO A 817 16.52 -15.52 -3.04
C PRO A 817 15.94 -16.00 -4.38
N GLY A 818 15.28 -15.14 -5.15
CA GLY A 818 14.74 -15.46 -6.49
C GLY A 818 15.81 -15.58 -7.57
N VAL A 819 16.95 -14.91 -7.40
CA VAL A 819 18.08 -14.94 -8.35
C VAL A 819 19.21 -15.78 -7.83
N HIS A 820 19.59 -15.54 -6.58
CA HIS A 820 20.77 -16.14 -5.97
C HIS A 820 20.50 -17.50 -5.32
N GLY A 821 19.32 -18.08 -5.57
CA GLY A 821 18.85 -19.33 -4.98
C GLY A 821 18.50 -19.22 -3.50
N LYS A 822 18.27 -20.36 -2.84
CA LYS A 822 17.93 -20.40 -1.42
C LYS A 822 19.03 -19.75 -0.58
N GLN A 823 18.63 -18.91 0.37
CA GLN A 823 19.53 -18.33 1.36
C GLN A 823 19.33 -19.06 2.69
N THR A 824 20.38 -19.20 3.49
CA THR A 824 20.28 -19.85 4.81
C THR A 824 20.87 -18.95 5.87
N VAL A 825 20.07 -18.68 6.91
CA VAL A 825 20.50 -18.02 8.14
C VAL A 825 19.94 -18.83 9.30
N ALA A 826 20.80 -19.65 9.88
CA ALA A 826 20.40 -20.55 10.96
C ALA A 826 19.98 -19.75 12.21
N PRO A 827 19.03 -20.28 13.00
CA PRO A 827 18.65 -19.68 14.29
C PRO A 827 19.85 -19.32 15.15
N ASP A 828 19.74 -18.25 15.92
CA ASP A 828 20.75 -17.80 16.90
C ASP A 828 22.15 -17.51 16.33
N THR A 829 22.34 -17.46 15.01
CA THR A 829 23.64 -17.11 14.41
C THR A 829 23.76 -15.62 14.16
N GLN A 830 22.83 -15.05 13.41
CA GLN A 830 22.72 -13.64 13.05
C GLN A 830 21.26 -13.36 12.70
N THR A 831 20.76 -12.15 12.91
CA THR A 831 19.42 -11.79 12.43
C THR A 831 19.44 -11.68 10.91
N ALA A 832 18.54 -12.40 10.24
CA ALA A 832 18.25 -12.14 8.83
C ALA A 832 17.21 -11.03 8.72
N LEU A 833 17.57 -9.94 8.03
CA LEU A 833 16.64 -8.87 7.69
C LEU A 833 16.09 -9.17 6.29
N ILE A 834 14.86 -9.64 6.22
CA ILE A 834 14.23 -10.14 4.99
C ILE A 834 13.25 -9.09 4.49
N VAL A 835 13.55 -8.49 3.33
CA VAL A 835 12.58 -7.68 2.60
C VAL A 835 11.94 -8.58 1.55
N SER A 836 10.63 -8.75 1.62
CA SER A 836 9.88 -9.48 0.60
C SER A 836 9.68 -8.61 -0.65
N SER A 837 9.49 -9.25 -1.80
CA SER A 837 9.02 -8.53 -2.99
C SER A 837 7.52 -8.22 -2.84
N CYS A 838 6.93 -7.57 -3.85
CA CYS A 838 5.51 -7.27 -3.88
C CYS A 838 4.69 -8.53 -4.12
N GLY A 839 3.66 -8.76 -3.31
CA GLY A 839 2.80 -9.92 -3.44
C GLY A 839 1.67 -9.77 -4.47
N GLY A 840 1.58 -8.64 -5.18
CA GLY A 840 0.55 -8.37 -6.19
C GLY A 840 1.09 -7.74 -7.48
N PRO A 841 1.65 -6.52 -7.43
CA PRO A 841 2.20 -5.85 -8.61
C PRO A 841 3.60 -6.37 -9.01
N ILE A 842 4.11 -5.87 -10.13
CA ILE A 842 5.50 -6.10 -10.57
C ILE A 842 6.48 -5.42 -9.61
N GLY A 843 7.30 -6.20 -8.91
CA GLY A 843 8.38 -5.67 -8.07
C GLY A 843 9.53 -5.10 -8.90
N TYR A 844 10.47 -4.42 -8.25
CA TYR A 844 11.67 -3.90 -8.91
C TYR A 844 12.96 -4.38 -8.23
N GLN A 845 14.07 -4.29 -8.97
CA GLN A 845 15.37 -4.73 -8.48
C GLN A 845 16.54 -4.02 -9.16
N ASN A 846 17.68 -4.00 -8.47
CA ASN A 846 18.95 -3.51 -8.99
C ASN A 846 20.09 -4.35 -8.39
N PHE A 847 20.63 -5.28 -9.16
CA PHE A 847 21.70 -6.16 -8.71
C PHE A 847 23.07 -5.53 -8.89
N ASP A 848 23.37 -5.07 -10.10
CA ASP A 848 24.69 -4.62 -10.57
C ASP A 848 24.59 -3.36 -11.46
N GLY A 849 23.54 -2.56 -11.28
CA GLY A 849 23.28 -1.35 -12.08
C GLY A 849 22.66 -1.64 -13.46
N GLU A 850 22.13 -2.85 -13.67
CA GLU A 850 21.40 -3.19 -14.87
C GLU A 850 20.13 -2.33 -14.99
N LEU A 851 19.83 -1.88 -16.21
CA LEU A 851 18.67 -1.05 -16.55
C LEU A 851 18.42 0.13 -15.60
N SER A 852 19.46 0.65 -14.93
CA SER A 852 19.37 1.75 -13.95
C SER A 852 18.24 1.53 -12.93
N ALA A 853 18.15 0.31 -12.40
CA ALA A 853 17.15 -0.14 -11.42
C ALA A 853 15.71 -0.34 -11.91
N TRP A 854 15.46 -0.24 -13.22
CA TRP A 854 14.16 -0.52 -13.84
C TRP A 854 13.91 -2.02 -14.13
N THR A 855 14.72 -2.91 -13.56
CA THR A 855 14.55 -4.35 -13.72
C THR A 855 13.31 -4.83 -12.98
N GLY A 856 12.27 -5.20 -13.73
CA GLY A 856 11.03 -5.72 -13.16
C GLY A 856 11.18 -7.15 -12.64
N ARG A 857 10.45 -7.47 -11.58
CA ARG A 857 10.35 -8.80 -10.96
C ARG A 857 8.91 -9.27 -10.87
N PRO A 858 8.67 -10.58 -11.09
CA PRO A 858 7.33 -11.11 -10.92
C PRO A 858 6.82 -10.90 -9.49
N PRO A 859 5.50 -10.81 -9.30
CA PRO A 859 4.89 -10.81 -7.97
C PRO A 859 5.36 -12.02 -7.17
N ALA A 860 5.86 -11.78 -5.96
CA ALA A 860 6.52 -12.80 -5.16
C ALA A 860 6.44 -12.56 -3.64
N GLY A 861 6.39 -13.64 -2.89
CA GLY A 861 6.53 -13.70 -1.44
C GLY A 861 7.79 -14.43 -0.98
N SER A 862 7.99 -14.48 0.32
CA SER A 862 9.08 -15.25 0.95
C SER A 862 8.54 -16.46 1.70
N LEU A 863 9.29 -17.56 1.71
CA LEU A 863 9.02 -18.73 2.53
C LEU A 863 10.24 -19.05 3.39
N LEU A 864 10.04 -19.08 4.70
CA LEU A 864 11.04 -19.38 5.71
C LEU A 864 10.73 -20.72 6.38
N ASP A 865 11.70 -21.63 6.38
CA ASP A 865 11.72 -22.79 7.26
C ASP A 865 12.41 -22.39 8.57
N CYS A 866 11.63 -22.13 9.61
CA CYS A 866 12.15 -21.71 10.92
C CYS A 866 12.93 -22.80 11.65
N ALA A 867 12.87 -24.07 11.23
CA ALA A 867 13.70 -25.11 11.83
C ALA A 867 15.14 -25.07 11.31
N THR A 868 15.32 -24.76 10.02
CA THR A 868 16.63 -24.81 9.34
C THR A 868 17.21 -23.41 9.05
N GLY A 869 16.37 -22.38 9.06
CA GLY A 869 16.73 -21.03 8.63
C GLY A 869 16.82 -20.85 7.12
N VAL A 870 16.29 -21.79 6.34
CA VAL A 870 16.24 -21.72 4.87
C VAL A 870 15.17 -20.72 4.45
N ILE A 871 15.56 -19.78 3.60
CA ILE A 871 14.74 -18.71 3.05
C ILE A 871 14.73 -18.87 1.52
N GLN A 872 13.54 -18.92 0.93
CA GLN A 872 13.35 -18.98 -0.51
C GLN A 872 12.23 -18.05 -0.96
N GLN A 873 12.26 -17.67 -2.24
CA GLN A 873 11.22 -16.87 -2.86
C GLN A 873 10.16 -17.77 -3.50
N VAL A 874 8.89 -17.36 -3.38
CA VAL A 874 7.76 -17.99 -4.06
C VAL A 874 7.15 -16.93 -4.97
N SER A 875 7.23 -17.12 -6.27
CA SER A 875 6.82 -16.15 -7.29
C SER A 875 5.73 -16.69 -8.20
N THR A 876 5.10 -15.78 -8.93
CA THR A 876 4.22 -16.10 -10.07
C THR A 876 4.95 -15.82 -11.38
N HIS A 877 4.70 -16.57 -12.45
CA HIS A 877 5.40 -16.37 -13.74
C HIS A 877 4.45 -16.53 -14.93
N ARG A 878 3.15 -16.26 -14.75
CA ARG A 878 2.16 -16.48 -15.81
C ARG A 878 2.25 -15.36 -16.85
N SER A 879 2.14 -15.74 -18.12
CA SER A 879 2.19 -14.81 -19.25
C SER A 879 1.17 -15.22 -20.30
N ARG A 880 0.30 -14.29 -20.68
CA ARG A 880 -0.71 -14.49 -21.72
C ARG A 880 -0.11 -14.89 -23.04
N VAL A 881 1.06 -14.35 -23.35
CA VAL A 881 1.76 -14.62 -24.61
C VAL A 881 2.27 -16.07 -24.65
N GLU A 882 2.42 -16.73 -23.51
CA GLU A 882 2.93 -18.10 -23.42
C GLU A 882 1.80 -19.15 -23.33
N ASP A 883 0.69 -18.86 -22.63
CA ASP A 883 -0.37 -19.86 -22.37
C ASP A 883 -1.77 -19.48 -22.90
N GLY A 884 -1.90 -18.30 -23.53
CA GLY A 884 -3.16 -17.78 -24.07
C GLY A 884 -4.18 -17.29 -23.04
N LYS A 885 -3.89 -17.36 -21.74
CA LYS A 885 -4.79 -16.94 -20.64
C LYS A 885 -4.55 -15.50 -20.25
N ALA A 886 -5.53 -14.79 -19.70
CA ALA A 886 -5.40 -13.36 -19.46
C ALA A 886 -4.71 -13.00 -18.13
N TYR A 887 -3.43 -13.40 -18.01
CA TYR A 887 -2.53 -13.04 -16.90
C TYR A 887 -1.20 -12.50 -17.44
N ASN A 888 -0.61 -11.46 -16.81
CA ASN A 888 0.69 -10.89 -17.24
C ASN A 888 1.59 -10.56 -16.06
N GLU A 889 1.96 -11.58 -15.31
CA GLU A 889 2.81 -11.47 -14.12
C GLU A 889 4.29 -11.53 -14.45
N LYS A 890 4.64 -12.01 -15.64
CA LYS A 890 6.01 -11.99 -16.15
C LYS A 890 6.37 -10.56 -16.62
N PRO A 891 7.30 -9.85 -15.95
CA PRO A 891 7.68 -8.49 -16.33
C PRO A 891 8.19 -8.41 -17.77
N ARG A 892 7.95 -7.31 -18.48
CA ARG A 892 8.32 -7.17 -19.90
C ARG A 892 9.56 -6.29 -20.08
N LEU A 893 10.52 -6.73 -20.90
CA LEU A 893 11.74 -5.94 -21.17
C LEU A 893 11.40 -4.61 -21.87
N ALA A 894 10.39 -4.62 -22.73
CA ALA A 894 9.86 -3.42 -23.38
C ALA A 894 9.44 -2.34 -22.37
N VAL A 895 8.87 -2.72 -21.23
CA VAL A 895 8.46 -1.79 -20.17
C VAL A 895 9.68 -1.17 -19.51
N ALA A 896 10.69 -1.96 -19.15
CA ALA A 896 11.91 -1.43 -18.53
C ALA A 896 12.69 -0.48 -19.46
N LEU A 897 12.78 -0.80 -20.75
CA LEU A 897 13.40 0.09 -21.74
C LEU A 897 12.61 1.39 -21.95
N ASP A 898 11.28 1.33 -21.90
CA ASP A 898 10.44 2.52 -21.97
C ASP A 898 10.66 3.45 -20.78
N TYR A 899 10.78 2.88 -19.58
CA TYR A 899 11.11 3.64 -18.37
C TYR A 899 12.50 4.28 -18.42
N LEU A 900 13.51 3.57 -18.93
CA LEU A 900 14.83 4.17 -19.18
C LEU A 900 14.75 5.40 -20.08
N TRP A 901 13.89 5.39 -21.10
CA TRP A 901 13.67 6.56 -21.94
C TRP A 901 12.97 7.69 -21.17
N VAL A 902 11.89 7.39 -20.46
CA VAL A 902 11.09 8.40 -19.76
C VAL A 902 11.91 9.11 -18.68
N MET A 903 12.78 8.37 -17.99
CA MET A 903 13.59 8.84 -16.86
C MET A 903 14.96 9.40 -17.25
N ARG A 904 15.29 9.43 -18.54
CA ARG A 904 16.58 9.92 -19.02
C ARG A 904 16.84 11.38 -18.65
N SER A 905 18.11 11.67 -18.35
CA SER A 905 18.63 12.99 -17.97
C SER A 905 18.05 13.58 -16.68
N LEU A 906 17.50 12.75 -15.78
CA LEU A 906 17.13 13.16 -14.42
C LEU A 906 18.30 12.88 -13.46
N PRO A 907 18.94 13.92 -12.87
CA PRO A 907 20.07 13.72 -11.97
C PRO A 907 19.75 12.87 -10.74
N ALA A 908 18.54 13.00 -10.20
CA ALA A 908 18.06 12.18 -9.09
C ALA A 908 17.98 10.68 -9.42
N LYS A 909 17.93 10.33 -10.71
CA LYS A 909 17.88 8.96 -11.23
C LYS A 909 19.22 8.44 -11.75
N GLY A 910 20.32 9.13 -11.41
CA GLY A 910 21.66 8.71 -11.78
C GLY A 910 22.04 9.03 -13.23
N ASP A 911 21.49 10.12 -13.79
CA ASP A 911 21.84 10.65 -15.12
C ASP A 911 21.74 9.60 -16.24
N ILE A 912 20.59 8.94 -16.31
CA ILE A 912 20.30 7.92 -17.33
C ILE A 912 20.50 8.52 -18.73
N LYS A 913 21.30 7.85 -19.56
CA LYS A 913 21.55 8.22 -20.97
C LYS A 913 20.41 7.75 -21.87
N ASP A 914 20.20 8.44 -22.98
CA ASP A 914 19.22 8.06 -24.01
C ASP A 914 19.46 6.62 -24.48
N PRO A 915 18.51 5.68 -24.26
CA PRO A 915 18.71 4.26 -24.58
C PRO A 915 18.93 4.01 -26.07
N ILE A 916 18.15 4.69 -26.94
CA ILE A 916 18.27 4.66 -28.39
C ILE A 916 17.98 6.06 -28.94
N TYR A 917 18.76 6.53 -29.91
CA TYR A 917 18.38 7.66 -30.76
C TYR A 917 18.79 7.46 -32.22
N LEU A 918 18.01 8.04 -33.14
CA LEU A 918 18.28 8.01 -34.58
C LEU A 918 18.97 9.31 -34.99
N LEU A 919 19.96 9.24 -35.89
CA LEU A 919 20.67 10.43 -36.35
C LEU A 919 19.71 11.38 -37.06
N ARG A 920 19.78 12.66 -36.67
CA ARG A 920 19.07 13.76 -37.31
C ARG A 920 19.95 14.21 -38.47
N HIS A 921 19.38 14.33 -39.68
CA HIS A 921 20.00 14.93 -40.86
C HIS A 921 20.79 13.97 -41.76
N LYS A 922 20.12 13.53 -42.83
CA LYS A 922 20.75 13.00 -44.04
C LYS A 922 20.18 13.72 -45.26
N GLU A 923 21.03 14.29 -46.10
CA GLU A 923 20.62 14.88 -47.37
C GLU A 923 20.32 13.76 -48.37
N GLY A 924 19.19 13.88 -49.06
CA GLY A 924 18.72 12.90 -50.04
C GLY A 924 17.91 11.76 -49.42
N PHE A 925 17.38 10.89 -50.28
CA PHE A 925 16.50 9.81 -49.83
C PHE A 925 17.20 8.94 -48.77
N PRO A 926 16.52 8.61 -47.65
CA PRO A 926 17.14 7.97 -46.51
C PRO A 926 17.35 6.47 -46.78
N THR A 927 18.25 6.12 -47.69
CA THR A 927 18.59 4.71 -47.99
C THR A 927 19.22 4.00 -46.80
N THR A 928 19.83 4.76 -45.89
CA THR A 928 20.31 4.26 -44.60
C THR A 928 20.00 5.25 -43.48
N ILE A 929 19.74 4.72 -42.30
CA ILE A 929 19.49 5.48 -41.06
C ILE A 929 20.46 4.96 -40.00
N ASP A 930 21.21 5.87 -39.39
CA ASP A 930 22.09 5.55 -38.26
C ASP A 930 21.29 5.51 -36.96
N VAL A 931 21.49 4.43 -36.20
CA VAL A 931 20.91 4.21 -34.88
C VAL A 931 22.05 4.15 -33.87
N TYR A 932 21.97 4.97 -32.84
CA TYR A 932 22.90 4.98 -31.71
C TYR A 932 22.22 4.42 -30.47
N MET A 933 22.94 3.57 -29.74
CA MET A 933 22.52 2.94 -28.50
C MET A 933 23.39 3.42 -27.35
N SER A 934 22.83 3.57 -26.16
CA SER A 934 23.64 3.90 -24.98
C SER A 934 24.65 2.79 -24.66
N PRO A 935 25.77 3.10 -23.97
CA PRO A 935 26.70 2.07 -23.50
C PRO A 935 26.01 0.94 -22.70
N GLN A 936 24.97 1.30 -21.94
CA GLN A 936 24.19 0.35 -21.15
C GLN A 936 23.38 -0.60 -22.04
N VAL A 937 22.63 -0.08 -23.02
CA VAL A 937 21.85 -0.89 -23.96
C VAL A 937 22.76 -1.76 -24.83
N THR A 938 23.89 -1.21 -25.27
CA THR A 938 24.93 -1.94 -26.01
C THR A 938 25.49 -3.10 -25.19
N LYS A 939 25.78 -2.89 -23.89
CA LYS A 939 26.25 -3.95 -22.98
C LYS A 939 25.20 -5.05 -22.78
N LEU A 940 23.91 -4.70 -22.71
CA LEU A 940 22.83 -5.68 -22.58
C LEU A 940 22.71 -6.57 -23.82
N GLY A 941 23.04 -6.05 -25.00
CA GLY A 941 22.98 -6.80 -26.25
C GLY A 941 21.56 -7.27 -26.59
N CYS A 942 20.53 -6.56 -26.10
CA CYS A 942 19.13 -7.02 -26.13
C CYS A 942 18.34 -6.58 -27.38
N ILE A 943 18.95 -5.85 -28.32
CA ILE A 943 18.30 -5.40 -29.56
C ILE A 943 18.81 -6.21 -30.76
N VAL A 944 17.88 -6.77 -31.53
CA VAL A 944 18.19 -7.62 -32.70
C VAL A 944 17.71 -7.06 -34.03
N GLY A 945 16.86 -6.04 -34.01
CA GLY A 945 16.38 -5.39 -35.23
C GLY A 945 15.39 -4.27 -34.94
N MET A 946 15.06 -3.48 -35.96
CA MET A 946 14.04 -2.44 -35.88
C MET A 946 13.21 -2.41 -37.16
N ALA A 947 11.92 -2.11 -37.02
CA ALA A 947 11.01 -1.81 -38.10
C ALA A 947 10.38 -0.43 -37.86
N ILE A 948 9.87 0.20 -38.91
CA ILE A 948 9.21 1.51 -38.83
C ILE A 948 7.81 1.38 -39.41
N TRP A 949 6.80 1.82 -38.67
CA TRP A 949 5.43 1.91 -39.15
C TRP A 949 5.14 3.34 -39.56
N VAL A 950 4.64 3.54 -40.78
CA VAL A 950 4.25 4.86 -41.29
C VAL A 950 2.76 4.88 -41.66
N PHE A 951 2.08 5.96 -41.30
CA PHE A 951 0.66 6.15 -41.58
C PHE A 951 0.44 7.03 -42.82
N GLU A 952 -0.29 6.48 -43.77
CA GLU A 952 -0.84 7.19 -44.93
C GLU A 952 -2.29 7.57 -44.61
N GLY A 953 -2.49 8.85 -44.28
CA GLY A 953 -3.77 9.39 -43.81
C GLY A 953 -4.26 10.56 -44.66
N GLY A 954 -5.57 10.65 -44.88
CA GLY A 954 -6.20 11.79 -45.56
C GLY A 954 -7.26 11.34 -46.55
N LYS A 955 -7.40 12.07 -47.65
CA LYS A 955 -8.26 11.71 -48.76
C LYS A 955 -7.40 11.40 -49.99
N ASN A 956 -7.66 10.28 -50.66
CA ASN A 956 -7.01 10.01 -51.95
C ASN A 956 -7.52 10.97 -53.03
N ALA A 957 -7.00 10.84 -54.26
CA ALA A 957 -7.43 11.64 -55.41
C ALA A 957 -8.94 11.54 -55.71
N LYS A 958 -9.61 10.46 -55.27
CA LYS A 958 -11.06 10.24 -55.39
C LYS A 958 -11.86 10.78 -54.19
N LYS A 959 -11.20 11.49 -53.27
CA LYS A 959 -11.78 12.00 -52.01
C LYS A 959 -12.21 10.93 -51.00
N GLU A 960 -11.83 9.66 -51.23
CA GLU A 960 -12.07 8.55 -50.29
C GLU A 960 -11.06 8.64 -49.15
N GLN A 961 -11.49 8.33 -47.92
CA GLN A 961 -10.56 8.30 -46.80
C GLN A 961 -9.55 7.17 -46.97
N VAL A 962 -8.26 7.51 -46.88
CA VAL A 962 -7.18 6.54 -46.74
C VAL A 962 -6.74 6.55 -45.29
N ARG A 963 -6.74 5.36 -44.69
CA ARG A 963 -6.26 5.08 -43.33
C ARG A 963 -5.42 3.83 -43.39
N LYS A 964 -4.17 3.96 -43.81
CA LYS A 964 -3.32 2.81 -44.09
C LYS A 964 -2.02 2.88 -43.30
N TRP A 965 -1.72 1.81 -42.58
CA TRP A 965 -0.40 1.58 -42.00
C TRP A 965 0.44 0.74 -42.96
N THR A 966 1.69 1.14 -43.14
CA THR A 966 2.69 0.36 -43.88
C THR A 966 3.89 0.10 -42.96
N ARG A 967 4.26 -1.18 -42.79
CA ARG A 967 5.45 -1.60 -42.04
C ARG A 967 6.66 -1.59 -42.98
N LEU A 968 7.59 -0.69 -42.73
CA LEU A 968 8.90 -0.67 -43.34
C LEU A 968 9.78 -1.72 -42.64
N SER A 969 10.44 -2.58 -43.41
CA SER A 969 11.24 -3.69 -42.89
C SER A 969 12.71 -3.55 -43.30
N PRO A 970 13.41 -2.49 -42.83
CA PRO A 970 14.80 -2.28 -43.16
C PRO A 970 15.69 -3.42 -42.65
N SER A 971 16.80 -3.68 -43.33
CA SER A 971 17.80 -4.60 -42.80
C SER A 971 18.58 -3.95 -41.65
N TRP A 972 18.88 -4.73 -40.62
CA TRP A 972 19.63 -4.32 -39.43
C TRP A 972 21.07 -4.83 -39.51
N ALA A 973 22.05 -3.94 -39.39
CA ALA A 973 23.45 -4.31 -39.29
C ALA A 973 24.15 -3.51 -38.19
N LYS A 974 24.92 -4.19 -37.32
CA LYS A 974 25.83 -3.51 -36.39
C LYS A 974 26.95 -2.83 -37.15
N HIS A 975 27.37 -1.66 -36.71
CA HIS A 975 28.50 -0.96 -37.33
C HIS A 975 29.80 -1.76 -37.06
N PRO A 976 30.69 -1.93 -38.04
CA PRO A 976 31.85 -2.82 -37.91
C PRO A 976 32.88 -2.35 -36.88
N THR A 977 32.96 -1.05 -36.61
CA THR A 977 33.99 -0.45 -35.72
C THR A 977 33.41 0.33 -34.54
N ASP A 978 32.09 0.46 -34.45
CA ASP A 978 31.42 1.23 -33.40
C ASP A 978 30.32 0.37 -32.77
N PRO A 979 30.55 -0.22 -31.58
CA PRO A 979 29.60 -1.14 -30.96
C PRO A 979 28.30 -0.45 -30.52
N GLU A 980 28.31 0.87 -30.36
CA GLU A 980 27.14 1.67 -29.98
C GLU A 980 26.33 2.12 -31.19
N ARG A 981 26.76 1.78 -32.42
CA ARG A 981 26.11 2.17 -33.67
C ARG A 981 25.59 0.97 -34.45
N ALA A 982 24.40 1.13 -35.02
CA ALA A 982 23.81 0.24 -36.00
C ALA A 982 23.30 1.03 -37.21
N ILE A 983 23.14 0.34 -38.33
CA ILE A 983 22.67 0.89 -39.60
C ILE A 983 21.39 0.15 -39.99
N LEU A 984 20.31 0.91 -40.20
CA LEU A 984 19.09 0.45 -40.87
C LEU A 984 19.22 0.75 -42.36
N SER A 985 19.09 -0.25 -43.23
CA SER A 985 19.09 -0.04 -44.68
C SER A 985 17.70 -0.25 -45.26
N LEU A 986 17.14 0.80 -45.87
CA LEU A 986 15.80 0.81 -46.44
C LEU A 986 15.85 0.31 -47.88
N GLY A 987 15.07 -0.74 -48.19
CA GLY A 987 14.97 -1.28 -49.54
C GLY A 987 14.11 -0.40 -50.45
N GLY A 988 14.09 -0.72 -51.75
CA GLY A 988 13.24 -0.02 -52.73
C GLY A 988 11.76 0.06 -52.32
N PRO A 989 11.12 -1.04 -51.89
CA PRO A 989 9.74 -1.00 -51.41
C PRO A 989 9.53 -0.11 -50.18
N ASP A 990 10.46 -0.12 -49.23
CA ASP A 990 10.36 0.71 -48.02
C ASP A 990 10.44 2.20 -48.37
N LEU A 991 11.35 2.58 -49.28
CA LEU A 991 11.50 3.96 -49.73
C LEU A 991 10.24 4.46 -50.45
N VAL A 992 9.61 3.62 -51.27
CA VAL A 992 8.34 3.96 -51.94
C VAL A 992 7.25 4.23 -50.90
N ALA A 993 7.10 3.36 -49.90
CA ALA A 993 6.11 3.53 -48.84
C ALA A 993 6.38 4.78 -47.97
N LEU A 994 7.64 5.00 -47.57
CA LEU A 994 8.04 6.16 -46.80
C LEU A 994 7.79 7.47 -47.56
N ASN A 995 8.12 7.51 -48.85
CA ASN A 995 7.87 8.67 -49.70
C ASN A 995 6.37 8.94 -49.86
N ALA A 996 5.55 7.90 -50.04
CA ALA A 996 4.10 8.03 -50.12
C ALA A 996 3.51 8.62 -48.82
N ALA A 997 3.93 8.10 -47.66
CA ALA A 997 3.52 8.61 -46.35
C ALA A 997 3.96 10.06 -46.11
N MET A 998 5.17 10.44 -46.56
CA MET A 998 5.65 11.82 -46.48
C MET A 998 4.83 12.75 -47.38
N ILE A 999 4.53 12.36 -48.62
CA ILE A 999 3.71 13.13 -49.56
C ILE A 999 2.28 13.31 -49.03
N ALA A 1000 1.70 12.28 -48.40
CA ALA A 1000 0.39 12.36 -47.73
C ALA A 1000 0.42 13.08 -46.37
N GLY A 1001 1.63 13.40 -45.89
CA GLY A 1001 1.90 14.02 -44.61
C GLY A 1001 1.38 15.47 -44.48
N VAL A 1002 1.71 16.09 -43.35
CA VAL A 1002 1.28 17.43 -42.98
C VAL A 1002 2.40 18.42 -43.29
N ALA A 1003 2.09 19.45 -44.08
CA ALA A 1003 2.97 20.60 -44.30
C ALA A 1003 2.74 21.66 -43.23
N GLY A 1004 3.81 22.33 -42.80
CA GLY A 1004 3.75 23.39 -41.80
C GLY A 1004 4.93 24.35 -41.89
N GLN A 1005 4.94 25.32 -40.98
CA GLN A 1005 5.99 26.33 -40.90
C GLN A 1005 6.38 26.53 -39.43
N TYR A 1006 7.67 26.46 -39.11
CA TYR A 1006 8.18 26.80 -37.78
C TYR A 1006 7.93 28.29 -37.52
N LYS A 1007 7.64 28.65 -36.27
CA LYS A 1007 7.59 30.07 -35.86
C LYS A 1007 9.00 30.52 -35.53
N ASP A 1008 9.43 31.66 -36.06
CA ASP A 1008 10.68 32.29 -35.63
C ASP A 1008 10.54 32.93 -34.24
N GLN A 1009 11.65 33.42 -33.68
CA GLN A 1009 11.66 34.10 -32.37
C GLN A 1009 10.78 35.37 -32.31
N SER A 1010 10.36 35.90 -33.46
CA SER A 1010 9.47 37.07 -33.59
C SER A 1010 7.99 36.69 -33.79
N GLY A 1011 7.67 35.40 -33.82
CA GLY A 1011 6.32 34.90 -34.11
C GLY A 1011 5.90 35.02 -35.58
N ARG A 1012 6.81 35.40 -36.49
CA ARG A 1012 6.60 35.44 -37.94
C ARG A 1012 7.04 34.12 -38.58
N GLY A 1013 6.62 33.88 -39.83
CA GLY A 1013 6.80 32.60 -40.51
C GLY A 1013 8.29 32.25 -40.73
N GLY A 1014 8.73 31.13 -40.14
CA GLY A 1014 10.09 30.59 -40.24
C GLY A 1014 10.26 29.49 -41.30
N ALA A 1015 11.17 28.55 -41.08
CA ALA A 1015 11.45 27.47 -42.03
C ALA A 1015 10.22 26.57 -42.25
N LYS A 1016 10.00 26.17 -43.51
CA LYS A 1016 8.92 25.23 -43.86
C LYS A 1016 9.34 23.81 -43.55
N TYR A 1017 8.36 22.97 -43.23
CA TYR A 1017 8.58 21.55 -43.02
C TYR A 1017 7.40 20.75 -43.56
N ARG A 1018 7.65 19.45 -43.78
CA ARG A 1018 6.61 18.45 -43.99
C ARG A 1018 6.94 17.24 -43.14
N LYS A 1019 5.92 16.66 -42.52
CA LYS A 1019 6.09 15.49 -41.67
C LYS A 1019 5.10 14.39 -42.02
N VAL A 1020 5.53 13.13 -41.86
CA VAL A 1020 4.62 11.99 -41.87
C VAL A 1020 3.55 12.22 -40.80
N ARG A 1021 2.30 11.87 -41.11
CA ARG A 1021 1.16 12.18 -40.22
C ARG A 1021 1.28 11.50 -38.86
N GLN A 1022 1.65 10.21 -38.85
CA GLN A 1022 2.02 9.48 -37.65
C GLN A 1022 2.98 8.34 -38.03
N ALA A 1023 3.95 8.05 -37.17
CA ALA A 1023 4.82 6.90 -37.32
C ALA A 1023 5.20 6.29 -35.96
N PHE A 1024 5.61 5.02 -35.97
CA PHE A 1024 6.11 4.30 -34.80
C PHE A 1024 7.38 3.56 -35.15
N CYS A 1025 8.26 3.41 -34.16
CA CYS A 1025 9.41 2.54 -34.20
C CYS A 1025 9.08 1.24 -33.45
N GLU A 1026 9.29 0.10 -34.09
CA GLU A 1026 9.18 -1.23 -33.49
C GLU A 1026 10.59 -1.80 -33.29
N VAL A 1027 11.01 -2.00 -32.04
CA VAL A 1027 12.33 -2.56 -31.70
C VAL A 1027 12.15 -4.02 -31.33
N ALA A 1028 12.77 -4.92 -32.11
CA ALA A 1028 12.81 -6.34 -31.82
C ALA A 1028 13.84 -6.63 -30.73
N LEU A 1029 13.41 -7.37 -29.70
CA LEU A 1029 14.15 -7.60 -28.48
C LEU A 1029 14.57 -9.08 -28.33
N GLN A 1030 15.59 -9.33 -27.52
CA GLN A 1030 16.02 -10.65 -27.08
C GLN A 1030 16.46 -10.60 -25.61
N ALA A 1031 16.64 -11.78 -25.00
CA ALA A 1031 17.14 -11.88 -23.63
C ALA A 1031 18.54 -11.22 -23.49
N PRO A 1032 18.76 -10.40 -22.44
CA PRO A 1032 20.07 -9.82 -22.16
C PRO A 1032 21.05 -10.90 -21.68
N ALA A 1033 22.35 -10.63 -21.84
CA ALA A 1033 23.37 -11.50 -21.25
C ALA A 1033 23.33 -11.45 -19.70
N PRO A 1034 23.67 -12.54 -18.99
CA PRO A 1034 23.84 -12.52 -17.54
C PRO A 1034 24.83 -11.45 -17.08
N THR A 1035 24.69 -10.99 -15.82
CA THR A 1035 25.65 -10.03 -15.25
C THR A 1035 27.05 -10.62 -15.17
N LYS A 1036 28.06 -9.77 -14.89
CA LYS A 1036 29.44 -10.24 -14.65
C LYS A 1036 29.54 -11.23 -13.49
N ALA A 1037 28.62 -11.13 -12.52
CA ALA A 1037 28.52 -12.04 -11.38
C ALA A 1037 27.80 -13.37 -11.71
N GLY A 1038 27.33 -13.55 -12.96
CA GLY A 1038 26.58 -14.71 -13.41
C GLY A 1038 25.08 -14.66 -13.10
N ASP A 1039 24.57 -13.52 -12.63
CA ASP A 1039 23.17 -13.37 -12.29
C ASP A 1039 22.33 -13.17 -13.57
N ASP A 1040 21.46 -14.13 -13.86
CA ASP A 1040 20.51 -14.06 -14.98
C ASP A 1040 19.16 -13.56 -14.48
N TRP A 1041 19.00 -12.24 -14.46
CA TRP A 1041 17.70 -11.59 -14.17
C TRP A 1041 16.77 -11.61 -15.38
N GLY A 1042 17.30 -11.76 -16.60
CA GLY A 1042 16.54 -11.80 -17.85
C GLY A 1042 15.60 -13.00 -17.92
N LYS A 1043 15.95 -14.11 -17.27
CA LYS A 1043 15.11 -15.33 -17.18
C LYS A 1043 13.69 -15.07 -16.64
N ASP A 1044 13.53 -14.07 -15.79
CA ASP A 1044 12.24 -13.76 -15.16
C ASP A 1044 11.38 -12.85 -16.03
N MET A 1045 11.93 -12.33 -17.14
CA MET A 1045 11.27 -11.34 -18.00
C MET A 1045 10.82 -11.92 -19.35
N LEU A 1046 9.77 -11.33 -19.92
CA LEU A 1046 9.39 -11.52 -21.31
C LEU A 1046 10.26 -10.62 -22.19
N CYS A 1047 11.17 -11.21 -22.96
CA CYS A 1047 12.18 -10.46 -23.71
C CYS A 1047 12.04 -10.54 -25.23
N ASP A 1048 11.57 -11.66 -25.80
CA ASP A 1048 11.64 -11.96 -27.23
C ASP A 1048 10.28 -11.98 -27.94
N LYS A 1049 9.17 -11.98 -27.18
CA LYS A 1049 7.80 -12.05 -27.71
C LYS A 1049 6.99 -10.75 -27.55
N ASP A 1050 7.62 -9.68 -27.05
CA ASP A 1050 7.01 -8.36 -26.94
C ASP A 1050 8.02 -7.31 -27.41
N ALA A 1051 7.70 -6.61 -28.50
CA ALA A 1051 8.55 -5.58 -29.06
C ALA A 1051 8.44 -4.29 -28.24
N TRP A 1052 9.52 -3.53 -28.14
CA TRP A 1052 9.44 -2.17 -27.62
C TRP A 1052 9.00 -1.23 -28.74
N VAL A 1053 7.76 -0.73 -28.64
CA VAL A 1053 7.15 0.12 -29.66
C VAL A 1053 6.88 1.51 -29.11
N PHE A 1054 7.34 2.54 -29.81
CA PHE A 1054 7.16 3.93 -29.40
C PHE A 1054 6.94 4.86 -30.61
N PRO A 1055 6.26 6.00 -30.44
CA PRO A 1055 6.07 6.99 -31.50
C PRO A 1055 7.38 7.51 -32.08
N LEU A 1056 7.37 7.77 -33.38
CA LEU A 1056 8.50 8.34 -34.13
C LEU A 1056 7.99 9.53 -34.96
N GLU A 1057 8.67 10.67 -34.86
CA GLU A 1057 8.47 11.78 -35.77
C GLU A 1057 9.43 11.64 -36.96
N ILE A 1058 8.87 11.67 -38.17
CA ILE A 1058 9.63 11.66 -39.41
C ILE A 1058 9.26 12.91 -40.19
N SER A 1059 10.24 13.76 -40.47
CA SER A 1059 10.04 15.04 -41.15
C SER A 1059 11.13 15.36 -42.16
N ILE A 1060 10.83 16.28 -43.06
CA ILE A 1060 11.77 16.94 -43.95
C ILE A 1060 11.75 18.45 -43.71
N ALA A 1061 12.91 19.09 -43.85
CA ALA A 1061 13.06 20.55 -43.75
C ALA A 1061 12.62 21.30 -45.03
N ASP A 1062 11.56 20.83 -45.68
CA ASP A 1062 10.97 21.41 -46.89
C ASP A 1062 9.44 21.25 -46.89
N GLU A 1063 8.73 22.10 -47.63
CA GLU A 1063 7.28 21.92 -47.85
C GLU A 1063 6.97 20.80 -48.84
N THR A 1064 7.90 20.47 -49.73
CA THR A 1064 7.74 19.48 -50.80
C THR A 1064 8.92 18.53 -50.79
N LEU A 1065 8.63 17.23 -50.88
CA LEU A 1065 9.65 16.19 -50.94
C LEU A 1065 10.49 16.34 -52.23
N SER A 1066 11.82 16.37 -52.08
CA SER A 1066 12.78 16.41 -53.18
C SER A 1066 13.96 15.47 -52.95
N PRO A 1067 14.76 15.16 -53.99
CA PRO A 1067 16.00 14.40 -53.83
C PRO A 1067 17.09 15.07 -52.98
N ARG A 1068 16.90 16.33 -52.55
CA ARG A 1068 17.80 17.06 -51.65
C ARG A 1068 17.17 17.32 -50.28
N SER A 1069 15.98 16.79 -50.03
CA SER A 1069 15.30 17.03 -48.76
C SER A 1069 16.11 16.49 -47.60
N LEU A 1070 16.17 17.27 -46.54
CA LEU A 1070 16.88 16.93 -45.32
C LEU A 1070 15.95 16.15 -44.40
N TRP A 1071 16.18 14.85 -44.28
CA TRP A 1071 15.34 13.98 -43.46
C TRP A 1071 15.74 14.01 -41.98
N GLN A 1072 14.73 14.00 -41.12
CA GLN A 1072 14.86 13.93 -39.68
C GLN A 1072 13.99 12.80 -39.12
N PHE A 1073 14.60 11.98 -38.26
CA PHE A 1073 13.94 10.94 -37.49
C PHE A 1073 14.15 11.25 -36.01
N THR A 1074 13.10 11.39 -35.23
CA THR A 1074 13.24 11.75 -33.82
C THR A 1074 12.11 11.14 -32.99
N ARG A 1075 12.43 10.56 -31.84
CA ARG A 1075 11.39 10.22 -30.85
C ARG A 1075 10.93 11.51 -30.17
N PRO A 1076 9.66 11.92 -30.33
CA PRO A 1076 9.17 13.17 -29.74
C PRO A 1076 9.10 13.06 -28.21
N ASN A 1077 9.13 14.22 -27.55
CA ASN A 1077 8.96 14.34 -26.09
C ASN A 1077 7.53 14.79 -25.76
N GLY A 1078 7.00 14.27 -24.67
CA GLY A 1078 5.70 14.57 -24.10
C GLY A 1078 4.53 14.02 -24.90
N GLU A 1079 3.54 14.88 -25.11
CA GLU A 1079 2.41 14.61 -25.99
C GLU A 1079 2.93 14.20 -27.38
N ARG A 1080 2.36 13.12 -27.93
CA ARG A 1080 2.78 12.43 -29.18
C ARG A 1080 4.04 11.58 -29.09
N GLY A 1081 4.70 11.50 -27.94
CA GLY A 1081 5.93 10.73 -27.73
C GLY A 1081 5.84 9.74 -26.58
N GLU A 1082 5.78 10.24 -25.35
CA GLU A 1082 5.50 9.41 -24.18
C GLU A 1082 3.99 9.19 -23.98
N VAL A 1083 3.17 10.13 -24.49
CA VAL A 1083 1.71 10.13 -24.37
C VAL A 1083 1.07 10.04 -25.77
N PRO A 1084 -0.05 9.30 -25.94
CA PRO A 1084 -0.76 9.18 -27.21
C PRO A 1084 -1.21 10.50 -27.83
N ASP A 1085 -1.24 10.57 -29.17
CA ASP A 1085 -1.89 11.68 -29.87
C ASP A 1085 -3.41 11.46 -29.90
N TRP A 1086 -4.09 12.05 -28.91
CA TRP A 1086 -5.53 11.91 -28.71
C TRP A 1086 -6.35 12.42 -29.90
N ASP A 1087 -5.92 13.52 -30.51
CA ASP A 1087 -6.63 14.15 -31.62
C ASP A 1087 -6.47 13.32 -32.90
N PHE A 1088 -5.28 12.78 -33.14
CA PHE A 1088 -5.06 11.83 -34.23
C PHE A 1088 -5.96 10.59 -34.09
N LEU A 1089 -6.02 10.00 -32.89
CA LEU A 1089 -6.86 8.83 -32.62
C LEU A 1089 -8.34 9.13 -32.84
N ALA A 1090 -8.82 10.29 -32.37
CA ALA A 1090 -10.21 10.72 -32.57
C ALA A 1090 -10.54 10.97 -34.05
N GLU A 1091 -9.64 11.63 -34.80
CA GLU A 1091 -9.84 11.96 -36.22
C GLU A 1091 -9.89 10.70 -37.09
N TYR A 1092 -8.97 9.75 -36.86
CA TYR A 1092 -8.76 8.60 -37.75
C TYR A 1092 -9.36 7.29 -37.24
N PHE A 1093 -9.74 7.20 -35.98
CA PHE A 1093 -10.26 5.97 -35.38
C PHE A 1093 -11.48 6.23 -34.48
N GLY A 1094 -12.18 7.36 -34.67
CA GLY A 1094 -13.42 7.64 -33.95
C GLY A 1094 -14.52 6.58 -34.13
N ASP A 1095 -14.52 5.87 -35.26
CA ASP A 1095 -15.40 4.70 -35.52
C ASP A 1095 -15.09 3.50 -34.63
N LYS A 1096 -13.88 3.43 -34.04
CA LYS A 1096 -13.50 2.44 -33.02
C LYS A 1096 -13.80 2.92 -31.59
N GLY A 1097 -14.40 4.11 -31.44
CA GLY A 1097 -14.82 4.69 -30.17
C GLY A 1097 -13.79 5.62 -29.52
N TYR A 1098 -12.71 5.98 -30.23
CA TYR A 1098 -11.77 7.01 -29.77
C TYR A 1098 -12.43 8.40 -29.76
N VAL A 1099 -12.10 9.22 -28.77
CA VAL A 1099 -12.64 10.59 -28.61
C VAL A 1099 -11.49 11.57 -28.37
N SER A 1100 -11.70 12.85 -28.70
CA SER A 1100 -10.68 13.88 -28.47
C SER A 1100 -10.40 14.09 -26.98
N ALA A 1101 -9.22 14.63 -26.64
CA ALA A 1101 -8.88 14.99 -25.26
C ALA A 1101 -9.93 15.92 -24.65
N LYS A 1102 -10.37 16.92 -25.42
CA LYS A 1102 -11.42 17.85 -25.01
C LYS A 1102 -12.72 17.14 -24.68
N GLU A 1103 -13.13 16.14 -25.46
CA GLU A 1103 -14.36 15.39 -25.21
C GLU A 1103 -14.27 14.46 -23.99
N ALA A 1104 -13.10 13.85 -23.75
CA ALA A 1104 -12.86 13.02 -22.57
C ALA A 1104 -12.81 13.85 -21.26
N ILE A 1105 -12.25 15.05 -21.34
CA ILE A 1105 -12.07 15.96 -20.18
C ILE A 1105 -13.36 16.74 -19.85
N LYS A 1106 -14.15 17.12 -20.86
CA LYS A 1106 -15.30 18.01 -20.68
C LYS A 1106 -16.36 17.40 -19.75
N THR A 1107 -16.81 18.20 -18.78
CA THR A 1107 -17.97 17.91 -17.94
C THR A 1107 -19.22 17.74 -18.80
N ARG A 1108 -20.01 16.69 -18.54
CA ARG A 1108 -21.41 16.68 -18.98
C ARG A 1108 -22.09 17.83 -18.23
N ILE A 1109 -22.30 18.94 -18.93
CA ILE A 1109 -23.02 20.12 -18.41
C ILE A 1109 -24.45 19.70 -18.05
#